data_AF-A0AAD7S7N7-F1
#
_entry.id   AF-A0AAD7S7N7-F1
#
_cell.length_a   1.000
_cell.length_b   1.000
_cell.length_c   1.000
_cell.angle_alpha   90.00
_cell.angle_beta   90.00
_cell.angle_gamma   90.00
#
_symmetry.space_group_name_H-M   'P 1'
#
loop_
_entity.id
_entity.type
_entity.pdbx_description
1 polymer ?
#
loop_
_entity_poly.entity_id
_entity_poly.type
_entity_poly.pdbx_seq_one_letter_code
_entity_poly.pdbx_strand_id
1 'polypeptide(L)'
;MEQVRLSEDSATEKWKHMADNLHPNLYFDPVDVQLLRQRSTTTHSHLFKVIRAAVITMLSNANFYLPPSRHEEFTSKWNEIYGNNLPPLALYCLVCPEDGAALQYLLKYMDRMVEYPDWMVTSAPNDEVPMAHSLTGFATAYDLIYASLDARRRASYLKKIRSVTEELYELSKYRGWGKQFLQNHQTTNILAILTGAIVAGEHNDPETMIWKQVSVNYMEKTMFLLNHIVDGSLDEGVAYGSYTAKSITQYVFLAQRHFNIDNTQNNWLKAHFWFYYATLLPGFQRTVGIADSNYNWFYGPESQLVFLDSFVLQNGTGNWLAQQIRKHRPKDGPMGQSSAQRWTTLHTEYIWYNAHLSPQPPPGFGKAKMHIFSNWGVVTYGAGWNSFNPGHEHPDQNSFTFAPNGQVFVSEALYGPKYSYLNNVLVFAPSPTSQCNEPWEGQLGECAKWLRWADEEVGDTAGEVIAASSHQDTMFVSGESAPAYSSAMKLKSVYRSLVLLNSQTLLVVDHVEKQEDSPLNTLSAFFHNLDIDFNCDQLLCGVKWKGTADPGASPLMTLSDAHPFPLPTVVITTLPGFGAEILKHLFYNSSDFVYIRVPTEYLDIPETEFEFDSLLDACEWSKADAQNGRFKVIQGWFHSLIHNTKLHLQNIQLDETSRTRLAQGGNLPRDKRKRNRRKEPLAEKKGIVKESMDRDAEYIRELRRHVGQYQSASAVLSLRSGSWGLKLPFVQEVIGPSLRVINVVRDPRAWIYLMLYNSKPSLYSLKNIPQHLALIFKEDSSRGKCAGFAPEFRALQRLLSRSESDPILLLAHLWLAHTAATLRVSGDLPANAYLQVRFEDIVHFPEETAENIHSFLGVPVTPTALNQLMFTTSTNLYNLMYEGDISPANINAWRQNMPHSDIRLIEDTCLFVMKRLGYSRFTN
;
A
#
# COMPACT_ATOMS: atom_id res chain seq x y z
N MET A 1 73.30 12.05 16.43
CA MET A 1 71.93 11.89 16.97
C MET A 1 70.96 12.77 16.17
N GLU A 2 71.05 12.74 14.83
CA GLU A 2 70.64 13.89 14.01
C GLU A 2 69.87 13.49 12.74
N GLN A 3 70.16 12.30 12.18
CA GLN A 3 69.39 11.73 11.07
C GLN A 3 67.98 11.23 11.44
N VAL A 4 67.65 11.05 12.72
CA VAL A 4 66.34 10.55 13.16
C VAL A 4 65.25 11.63 13.14
N ARG A 5 65.60 12.88 13.50
CA ARG A 5 64.63 14.00 13.51
C ARG A 5 64.12 14.34 12.11
N LEU A 6 65.00 14.32 11.10
CA LEU A 6 64.63 14.59 9.71
C LEU A 6 63.59 13.60 9.15
N SER A 7 63.51 12.37 9.66
CA SER A 7 62.43 11.44 9.32
C SER A 7 61.12 11.70 10.07
N GLU A 8 61.16 12.21 11.30
CA GLU A 8 59.96 12.56 12.09
C GLU A 8 59.31 13.85 11.57
N ASP A 9 60.12 14.85 11.19
CA ASP A 9 59.62 16.08 10.54
C ASP A 9 59.01 15.74 9.17
N SER A 10 59.68 14.94 8.33
CA SER A 10 59.13 14.51 7.03
C SER A 10 57.86 13.66 7.16
N ALA A 11 57.75 12.84 8.21
CA ALA A 11 56.52 12.10 8.52
C ALA A 11 55.39 13.05 8.96
N THR A 12 55.65 13.99 9.87
CA THR A 12 54.61 14.91 10.36
C THR A 12 54.19 15.95 9.32
N GLU A 13 55.08 16.36 8.39
CA GLU A 13 54.68 17.13 7.20
C GLU A 13 53.80 16.31 6.25
N LYS A 14 54.14 15.04 5.98
CA LYS A 14 53.27 14.15 5.19
C LYS A 14 51.90 13.94 5.86
N TRP A 15 51.85 13.80 7.18
CA TRP A 15 50.58 13.58 7.91
C TRP A 15 49.73 14.85 7.96
N LYS A 16 50.32 16.04 8.07
CA LYS A 16 49.62 17.33 7.85
C LYS A 16 49.07 17.42 6.43
N HIS A 17 49.89 17.12 5.42
CA HIS A 17 49.46 17.11 4.02
C HIS A 17 48.44 16.01 3.69
N MET A 18 48.35 14.92 4.47
CA MET A 18 47.25 13.96 4.36
C MET A 18 45.97 14.48 5.02
N ALA A 19 46.05 15.10 6.20
CA ALA A 19 44.89 15.68 6.89
C ALA A 19 44.24 16.82 6.09
N ASP A 20 45.03 17.71 5.49
CA ASP A 20 44.51 18.78 4.62
C ASP A 20 43.92 18.27 3.27
N ASN A 21 43.94 16.96 3.01
CA ASN A 21 43.27 16.31 1.87
C ASN A 21 42.00 15.51 2.27
N LEU A 22 41.62 15.47 3.55
CA LEU A 22 40.45 14.68 4.02
C LEU A 22 39.11 15.43 3.92
N HIS A 23 39.13 16.75 3.73
CA HIS A 23 37.94 17.61 3.70
C HIS A 23 38.08 18.75 2.66
N PRO A 24 37.01 19.17 1.96
CA PRO A 24 35.65 18.61 2.01
C PRO A 24 35.59 17.19 1.42
N ASN A 25 34.69 16.36 1.96
CA ASN A 25 34.48 14.98 1.53
C ASN A 25 33.01 14.54 1.70
N LEU A 26 32.22 15.22 2.55
CA LEU A 26 30.84 14.82 2.82
C LEU A 26 30.00 14.74 1.52
N TYR A 27 30.06 15.78 0.69
CA TYR A 27 29.27 15.87 -0.55
C TYR A 27 30.08 15.80 -1.85
N PHE A 28 31.34 16.21 -1.84
CA PHE A 28 32.23 16.31 -3.00
C PHE A 28 33.69 16.35 -2.51
N ASP A 29 34.65 16.16 -3.40
CA ASP A 29 36.07 16.06 -3.06
C ASP A 29 36.79 17.43 -3.12
N PRO A 30 37.98 17.60 -2.51
CA PRO A 30 38.68 18.88 -2.51
C PRO A 30 39.03 19.40 -3.92
N VAL A 31 39.13 18.49 -4.90
CA VAL A 31 39.35 18.80 -6.32
C VAL A 31 38.15 19.48 -6.99
N ASP A 32 36.92 19.20 -6.54
CA ASP A 32 35.68 19.75 -7.13
C ASP A 32 35.47 21.23 -6.78
N VAL A 33 36.11 21.72 -5.72
CA VAL A 33 35.97 23.10 -5.22
C VAL A 33 36.25 24.15 -6.30
N GLN A 34 37.21 23.90 -7.20
CA GLN A 34 37.48 24.81 -8.32
C GLN A 34 36.34 24.83 -9.35
N LEU A 35 35.75 23.66 -9.65
CA LEU A 35 34.61 23.54 -10.56
C LEU A 35 33.34 24.17 -9.96
N LEU A 36 33.10 24.01 -8.66
CA LEU A 36 32.03 24.71 -7.94
C LEU A 36 32.23 26.23 -8.02
N ARG A 37 33.44 26.75 -7.75
CA ARG A 37 33.76 28.17 -7.92
C ARG A 37 33.48 28.66 -9.35
N GLN A 38 33.84 27.91 -10.39
CA GLN A 38 33.54 28.24 -11.79
C GLN A 38 32.03 28.20 -12.10
N ARG A 39 31.28 27.22 -11.57
CA ARG A 39 29.82 27.12 -11.72
C ARG A 39 29.09 28.32 -11.10
N SER A 40 29.62 28.90 -10.02
CA SER A 40 29.04 30.05 -9.30
C SER A 40 28.87 31.33 -10.16
N THR A 41 29.74 31.53 -11.16
CA THR A 41 29.68 32.67 -12.08
C THR A 41 29.04 32.31 -13.43
N THR A 42 28.84 31.01 -13.69
CA THR A 42 28.32 30.48 -14.96
C THR A 42 26.95 29.81 -14.77
N THR A 43 26.85 28.48 -14.87
CA THR A 43 25.59 27.74 -14.95
C THR A 43 24.76 27.80 -13.66
N HIS A 44 25.41 27.82 -12.49
CA HIS A 44 24.75 27.85 -11.18
C HIS A 44 24.61 29.30 -10.65
N SER A 45 24.88 30.32 -11.47
CA SER A 45 24.87 31.73 -11.05
C SER A 45 23.51 32.24 -10.58
N HIS A 46 22.41 31.58 -10.95
CA HIS A 46 21.08 31.89 -10.44
C HIS A 46 20.88 31.39 -9.00
N LEU A 47 21.35 30.17 -8.68
CA LEU A 47 21.36 29.62 -7.32
C LEU A 47 22.30 30.41 -6.41
N PHE A 48 23.52 30.71 -6.89
CA PHE A 48 24.53 31.38 -6.08
C PHE A 48 24.13 32.82 -5.69
N LYS A 49 23.32 33.51 -6.52
CA LYS A 49 22.73 34.81 -6.14
C LYS A 49 21.81 34.70 -4.93
N VAL A 50 21.06 33.60 -4.78
CA VAL A 50 20.19 33.36 -3.60
C VAL A 50 21.04 33.10 -2.35
N ILE A 51 22.06 32.25 -2.45
CA ILE A 51 23.02 31.99 -1.35
C ILE A 51 23.71 33.29 -0.91
N ARG A 52 24.22 34.09 -1.86
CA ARG A 52 24.84 35.40 -1.56
C ARG A 52 23.85 36.36 -0.89
N ALA A 53 22.60 36.42 -1.34
CA ALA A 53 21.57 37.26 -0.73
C ALA A 53 21.22 36.81 0.71
N ALA A 54 21.20 35.50 0.98
CA ALA A 54 21.04 34.96 2.32
C ALA A 54 22.18 35.40 3.26
N VAL A 55 23.44 35.22 2.84
CA VAL A 55 24.62 35.61 3.65
C VAL A 55 24.69 37.12 3.88
N ILE A 56 24.41 37.96 2.87
CA ILE A 56 24.31 39.42 3.05
C ILE A 56 23.23 39.77 4.09
N THR A 57 22.10 39.05 4.10
CA THR A 57 21.03 39.25 5.09
C THR A 57 21.45 38.82 6.50
N MET A 58 22.20 37.71 6.64
CA MET A 58 22.77 37.25 7.92
C MET A 58 23.76 38.28 8.50
N LEU A 59 24.66 38.80 7.66
CA LEU A 59 25.66 39.81 8.02
C LEU A 59 24.99 41.13 8.43
N SER A 60 24.01 41.60 7.63
CA SER A 60 23.32 42.87 7.88
C SER A 60 22.39 42.84 9.11
N ASN A 61 21.94 41.66 9.54
CA ASN A 61 21.12 41.49 10.75
C ASN A 61 21.76 40.47 11.72
N ALA A 62 23.03 40.71 12.05
CA ALA A 62 23.83 39.82 12.89
C ALA A 62 23.18 39.45 14.24
N ASN A 63 22.45 40.39 14.86
CA ASN A 63 21.79 40.17 16.15
C ASN A 63 20.63 39.16 16.09
N PHE A 64 20.06 38.91 14.92
CA PHE A 64 18.98 37.92 14.73
C PHE A 64 19.52 36.55 14.30
N TYR A 65 20.55 36.52 13.44
CA TYR A 65 21.03 35.28 12.80
C TYR A 65 22.19 34.61 13.51
N LEU A 66 23.01 35.33 14.29
CA LEU A 66 24.10 34.72 15.07
C LEU A 66 23.53 34.05 16.34
N PRO A 67 23.98 32.84 16.73
CA PRO A 67 23.54 32.20 17.98
C PRO A 67 23.74 33.12 19.19
N PRO A 68 22.83 33.18 20.19
CA PRO A 68 22.95 34.10 21.32
C PRO A 68 24.24 33.95 22.13
N SER A 69 24.68 35.01 22.81
CA SER A 69 25.89 34.95 23.66
C SER A 69 25.72 34.10 24.92
N ARG A 70 24.48 33.67 25.22
CA ARG A 70 24.08 32.86 26.37
C ARG A 70 23.38 31.60 25.91
N HIS A 71 23.63 30.49 26.60
CA HIS A 71 23.00 29.21 26.29
C HIS A 71 21.51 29.22 26.63
N GLU A 72 21.13 29.87 27.74
CA GLU A 72 19.74 30.01 28.19
C GLU A 72 18.87 30.80 27.19
N GLU A 73 19.48 31.72 26.43
CA GLU A 73 18.82 32.44 25.34
C GLU A 73 18.69 31.54 24.09
N PHE A 74 19.70 30.71 23.79
CA PHE A 74 19.73 29.75 22.68
C PHE A 74 18.71 28.60 22.84
N THR A 75 18.51 28.08 24.05
CA THR A 75 17.56 26.96 24.33
C THR A 75 16.12 27.43 24.59
N SER A 76 15.89 28.74 24.72
CA SER A 76 14.59 29.33 25.12
C SER A 76 13.44 29.12 24.11
N LYS A 77 13.75 28.79 22.86
CA LYS A 77 12.81 28.65 21.73
C LYS A 77 13.30 27.55 20.79
N TRP A 78 12.44 27.11 19.87
CA TRP A 78 12.84 26.22 18.77
C TRP A 78 13.98 26.85 17.96
N ASN A 79 15.13 26.17 17.91
CA ASN A 79 16.41 26.77 17.55
C ASN A 79 17.04 26.17 16.27
N GLU A 80 16.27 25.41 15.48
CA GLU A 80 16.68 24.80 14.19
C GLU A 80 17.35 25.81 13.23
N ILE A 81 16.99 27.10 13.33
CA ILE A 81 17.55 28.22 12.58
C ILE A 81 19.09 28.27 12.60
N TYR A 82 19.73 27.89 13.71
CA TYR A 82 21.18 27.99 13.84
C TYR A 82 21.91 26.84 13.13
N GLY A 83 21.34 25.64 13.15
CA GLY A 83 21.81 24.53 12.30
C GLY A 83 21.54 24.78 10.82
N ASN A 84 20.32 25.18 10.49
CA ASN A 84 19.85 25.37 9.11
C ASN A 84 20.63 26.42 8.32
N ASN A 85 21.14 27.46 8.98
CA ASN A 85 21.85 28.56 8.33
C ASN A 85 23.36 28.33 8.14
N LEU A 86 23.95 27.35 8.84
CA LEU A 86 25.38 27.06 8.76
C LEU A 86 25.84 26.53 7.39
N PRO A 87 25.21 25.50 6.78
CA PRO A 87 25.64 24.98 5.47
C PRO A 87 25.66 25.99 4.31
N PRO A 88 24.63 26.82 4.06
CA PRO A 88 24.68 27.80 2.96
C PRO A 88 25.71 28.91 3.20
N LEU A 89 25.95 29.28 4.47
CA LEU A 89 27.00 30.24 4.86
C LEU A 89 28.40 29.65 4.67
N ALA A 90 28.61 28.38 5.04
CA ALA A 90 29.86 27.66 4.81
C ALA A 90 30.17 27.47 3.33
N LEU A 91 29.17 27.07 2.53
CA LEU A 91 29.31 26.96 1.08
C LEU A 91 29.63 28.33 0.42
N TYR A 92 29.03 29.42 0.90
CA TYR A 92 29.39 30.76 0.45
C TYR A 92 30.86 31.09 0.73
N CYS A 93 31.35 30.82 1.94
CA CYS A 93 32.75 31.07 2.31
C CYS A 93 33.73 30.19 1.49
N LEU A 94 33.35 28.95 1.20
CA LEU A 94 34.12 28.05 0.32
C LEU A 94 34.19 28.56 -1.13
N VAL A 95 33.10 29.15 -1.65
CA VAL A 95 33.03 29.67 -3.03
C VAL A 95 33.62 31.08 -3.16
N CYS A 96 33.49 31.93 -2.13
CA CYS A 96 34.05 33.29 -2.07
C CYS A 96 35.05 33.44 -0.91
N PRO A 97 36.25 32.81 -0.99
CA PRO A 97 37.24 32.83 0.08
C PRO A 97 37.81 34.23 0.39
N GLU A 98 37.74 35.16 -0.58
CA GLU A 98 38.14 36.56 -0.42
C GLU A 98 37.24 37.35 0.54
N ASP A 99 36.02 36.85 0.84
CA ASP A 99 35.08 37.49 1.77
C ASP A 99 35.43 37.14 3.23
N GLY A 100 36.53 37.74 3.68
CA GLY A 100 37.01 37.58 5.06
C GLY A 100 36.00 38.03 6.12
N ALA A 101 35.05 38.91 5.78
CA ALA A 101 33.98 39.34 6.68
C ALA A 101 32.95 38.22 6.89
N ALA A 102 32.52 37.54 5.82
CA ALA A 102 31.66 36.36 5.90
C ALA A 102 32.35 35.21 6.66
N LEU A 103 33.65 34.97 6.39
CA LEU A 103 34.41 33.93 7.10
C LEU A 103 34.54 34.21 8.60
N GLN A 104 34.89 35.45 9.01
CA GLN A 104 34.97 35.80 10.44
C GLN A 104 33.60 35.73 11.15
N TYR A 105 32.51 36.06 10.44
CA TYR A 105 31.15 35.87 10.94
C TYR A 105 30.83 34.38 11.17
N LEU A 106 31.15 33.51 10.20
CA LEU A 106 30.97 32.06 10.29
C LEU A 106 31.81 31.42 11.41
N LEU A 107 33.09 31.79 11.55
CA LEU A 107 33.94 31.31 12.64
C LEU A 107 33.32 31.67 14.01
N LYS A 108 32.88 32.93 14.18
CA LYS A 108 32.20 33.39 15.40
C LYS A 108 30.86 32.68 15.64
N TYR A 109 30.17 32.25 14.58
CA TYR A 109 28.94 31.45 14.63
C TYR A 109 29.21 30.08 15.26
N MET A 110 30.22 29.37 14.73
CA MET A 110 30.60 28.03 15.17
C MET A 110 31.30 28.05 16.54
N ASP A 111 32.10 29.08 16.84
CA ASP A 111 32.69 29.30 18.16
C ASP A 111 31.62 29.38 19.26
N ARG A 112 30.49 30.06 19.03
CA ARG A 112 29.38 30.07 20.00
C ARG A 112 28.72 28.71 20.16
N MET A 113 28.46 28.01 19.05
CA MET A 113 27.79 26.70 19.11
C MET A 113 28.65 25.62 19.75
N VAL A 114 29.99 25.69 19.63
CA VAL A 114 30.89 24.73 20.31
C VAL A 114 31.01 24.98 21.82
N GLU A 115 30.80 26.22 22.28
CA GLU A 115 30.87 26.59 23.70
C GLU A 115 29.62 26.22 24.51
N TYR A 116 28.47 25.97 23.86
CA TYR A 116 27.25 25.52 24.55
C TYR A 116 27.38 24.09 25.13
N PRO A 117 26.84 23.81 26.33
CA PRO A 117 26.78 22.45 26.90
C PRO A 117 26.09 21.45 25.96
N ASP A 118 24.86 21.75 25.55
CA ASP A 118 24.00 20.96 24.67
C ASP A 118 23.38 21.83 23.56
N TRP A 119 22.64 21.21 22.64
CA TRP A 119 21.87 21.89 21.58
C TRP A 119 20.36 21.62 21.67
N MET A 120 19.83 21.32 22.86
CA MET A 120 18.41 21.02 23.07
C MET A 120 17.57 22.31 23.16
N VAL A 121 16.25 22.14 23.26
CA VAL A 121 15.28 23.21 23.52
C VAL A 121 14.65 22.95 24.88
N THR A 122 14.75 23.91 25.81
CA THR A 122 14.38 23.69 27.24
C THR A 122 12.89 23.41 27.43
N SER A 123 12.02 23.86 26.51
CA SER A 123 10.59 23.55 26.50
C SER A 123 10.23 22.20 25.83
N ALA A 124 11.20 21.51 25.21
CA ALA A 124 11.01 20.23 24.54
C ALA A 124 12.17 19.24 24.86
N PRO A 125 12.43 18.90 26.13
CA PRO A 125 13.62 18.13 26.55
C PRO A 125 13.63 16.65 26.14
N ASN A 126 12.59 16.17 25.46
CA ASN A 126 12.51 14.81 24.88
C ASN A 126 12.35 14.84 23.34
N ASP A 127 12.65 15.97 22.70
CA ASP A 127 12.67 16.10 21.25
C ASP A 127 14.09 16.43 20.78
N GLU A 128 14.70 15.46 20.10
CA GLU A 128 16.08 15.54 19.62
C GLU A 128 16.23 16.27 18.27
N VAL A 129 15.15 16.63 17.57
CA VAL A 129 15.23 17.27 16.25
C VAL A 129 16.02 18.59 16.23
N PRO A 130 15.94 19.49 17.23
CA PRO A 130 16.74 20.71 17.25
C PRO A 130 18.26 20.43 17.37
N MET A 131 18.63 19.38 18.11
CA MET A 131 20.00 18.89 18.22
C MET A 131 20.45 18.25 16.90
N ALA A 132 19.59 17.44 16.25
CA ALA A 132 19.88 16.83 14.95
C ALA A 132 20.07 17.88 13.83
N HIS A 133 19.27 18.94 13.82
CA HIS A 133 19.44 20.08 12.93
C HIS A 133 20.76 20.83 13.20
N SER A 134 21.08 21.06 14.48
CA SER A 134 22.35 21.67 14.88
C SER A 134 23.57 20.82 14.47
N LEU A 135 23.53 19.50 14.69
CA LEU A 135 24.61 18.57 14.29
C LEU A 135 24.79 18.52 12.76
N THR A 136 23.70 18.34 12.01
CA THR A 136 23.75 18.26 10.54
C THR A 136 24.34 19.55 9.95
N GLY A 137 23.89 20.71 10.46
CA GLY A 137 24.40 22.02 10.05
C GLY A 137 25.87 22.24 10.38
N PHE A 138 26.26 21.93 11.61
CA PHE A 138 27.61 22.17 12.14
C PHE A 138 28.64 21.20 11.55
N ALA A 139 28.32 19.92 11.38
CA ALA A 139 29.19 18.94 10.73
C ALA A 139 29.37 19.24 9.24
N THR A 140 28.30 19.63 8.53
CA THR A 140 28.41 20.07 7.13
C THR A 140 29.26 21.33 6.99
N ALA A 141 29.10 22.31 7.89
CA ALA A 141 29.94 23.51 7.89
C ALA A 141 31.42 23.18 8.16
N TYR A 142 31.70 22.29 9.12
CA TYR A 142 33.05 21.81 9.43
C TYR A 142 33.76 21.22 8.22
N ASP A 143 33.12 20.28 7.51
CA ASP A 143 33.63 19.67 6.28
C ASP A 143 33.93 20.73 5.20
N LEU A 144 33.00 21.66 4.99
CA LEU A 144 33.11 22.69 3.96
C LEU A 144 34.19 23.76 4.22
N ILE A 145 34.55 24.06 5.48
CA ILE A 145 35.56 25.09 5.81
C ILE A 145 36.82 24.57 6.51
N TYR A 146 37.01 23.25 6.63
CA TYR A 146 38.13 22.61 7.35
C TYR A 146 39.50 23.24 7.06
N ALA A 147 39.82 23.45 5.78
CA ALA A 147 41.08 24.07 5.34
C ALA A 147 41.31 25.48 5.92
N SER A 148 40.23 26.23 6.16
CA SER A 148 40.23 27.59 6.74
C SER A 148 40.23 27.60 8.28
N LEU A 149 40.10 26.44 8.94
CA LEU A 149 40.11 26.33 10.41
C LEU A 149 41.54 26.20 10.95
N ASP A 150 41.83 26.94 12.02
CA ASP A 150 43.02 26.71 12.84
C ASP A 150 42.94 25.38 13.63
N ALA A 151 44.08 24.86 14.06
CA ALA A 151 44.16 23.56 14.73
C ALA A 151 43.35 23.47 16.05
N ARG A 152 43.15 24.59 16.77
CA ARG A 152 42.32 24.61 17.99
C ARG A 152 40.85 24.47 17.62
N ARG A 153 40.37 25.19 16.61
CA ARG A 153 39.00 25.04 16.09
C ARG A 153 38.78 23.66 15.49
N ARG A 154 39.69 23.15 14.64
CA ARG A 154 39.59 21.79 14.07
C ARG A 154 39.36 20.73 15.15
N ALA A 155 40.14 20.75 16.23
CA ALA A 155 40.01 19.81 17.35
C ALA A 155 38.74 20.06 18.20
N SER A 156 38.43 21.31 18.53
CA SER A 156 37.28 21.65 19.38
C SER A 156 35.94 21.32 18.71
N TYR A 157 35.81 21.67 17.43
CA TYR A 157 34.59 21.42 16.65
C TYR A 157 34.39 19.92 16.42
N LEU A 158 35.45 19.17 16.06
CA LEU A 158 35.41 17.71 15.92
C LEU A 158 34.98 17.00 17.21
N LYS A 159 35.48 17.45 18.37
CA LYS A 159 35.08 16.90 19.67
C LYS A 159 33.57 17.07 19.93
N LYS A 160 33.00 18.24 19.62
CA LYS A 160 31.56 18.50 19.77
C LYS A 160 30.74 17.66 18.79
N ILE A 161 31.19 17.51 17.53
CA ILE A 161 30.56 16.64 16.52
C ILE A 161 30.49 15.20 17.04
N ARG A 162 31.60 14.62 17.52
CA ARG A 162 31.61 13.26 18.10
C ARG A 162 30.64 13.15 19.28
N SER A 163 30.75 14.05 20.26
CA SER A 163 29.93 14.02 21.48
C SER A 163 28.42 14.06 21.19
N VAL A 164 27.97 14.88 20.24
CA VAL A 164 26.54 14.98 19.89
C VAL A 164 26.08 13.84 18.98
N THR A 165 26.99 13.28 18.17
CA THR A 165 26.72 12.06 17.38
C THR A 165 26.51 10.85 18.29
N GLU A 166 27.35 10.70 19.32
CA GLU A 166 27.25 9.67 20.35
C GLU A 166 25.95 9.80 21.16
N GLU A 167 25.61 11.02 21.60
CA GLU A 167 24.39 11.32 22.34
C GLU A 167 23.12 10.92 21.56
N LEU A 168 22.99 11.36 20.30
CA LEU A 168 21.88 10.96 19.43
C LEU A 168 21.88 9.44 19.16
N TYR A 169 23.05 8.83 18.99
CA TYR A 169 23.16 7.38 18.78
C TYR A 169 22.66 6.58 19.99
N GLU A 170 22.98 6.97 21.22
CA GLU A 170 22.45 6.33 22.42
C GLU A 170 20.94 6.55 22.55
N LEU A 171 20.45 7.77 22.31
CA LEU A 171 19.01 8.12 22.31
C LEU A 171 18.20 7.28 21.31
N SER A 172 18.77 6.97 20.13
CA SER A 172 18.11 6.16 19.10
C SER A 172 17.67 4.77 19.57
N LYS A 173 18.31 4.22 20.62
CA LYS A 173 18.04 2.85 21.11
C LYS A 173 16.73 2.74 21.89
N TYR A 174 16.20 3.86 22.41
CA TYR A 174 15.01 3.87 23.28
C TYR A 174 13.95 4.91 22.91
N ARG A 175 14.27 5.94 22.12
CA ARG A 175 13.27 6.93 21.63
C ARG A 175 12.32 6.32 20.59
N GLY A 176 11.13 6.94 20.44
CA GLY A 176 10.09 6.51 19.49
C GLY A 176 10.57 6.56 18.03
N TRP A 177 11.27 7.62 17.65
CA TRP A 177 11.89 7.78 16.32
C TRP A 177 12.96 6.73 16.00
N GLY A 178 13.43 5.96 16.99
CA GLY A 178 14.25 4.76 16.79
C GLY A 178 13.45 3.50 16.42
N LYS A 179 12.14 3.61 16.19
CA LYS A 179 11.21 2.50 15.90
C LYS A 179 10.11 2.89 14.90
N GLN A 180 9.68 4.15 14.91
CA GLN A 180 8.69 4.73 13.99
C GLN A 180 9.36 5.07 12.65
N PHE A 181 9.38 4.13 11.71
CA PHE A 181 9.92 4.36 10.36
C PHE A 181 9.04 5.32 9.55
N LEU A 182 9.59 5.86 8.45
CA LEU A 182 8.98 6.86 7.54
C LEU A 182 8.83 8.27 8.16
N GLN A 183 8.46 8.35 9.44
CA GLN A 183 8.24 9.55 10.25
C GLN A 183 9.38 10.59 10.19
N ASN A 184 9.07 11.90 10.16
CA ASN A 184 10.06 12.96 9.92
C ASN A 184 11.17 13.10 10.99
N HIS A 185 10.93 12.77 12.26
CA HIS A 185 11.97 12.75 13.31
C HIS A 185 12.92 11.56 13.10
N GLN A 186 12.43 10.40 12.64
CA GLN A 186 13.25 9.22 12.38
C GLN A 186 14.28 9.49 11.30
N THR A 187 13.84 9.99 10.14
CA THR A 187 14.75 10.25 9.02
C THR A 187 15.72 11.40 9.31
N THR A 188 15.27 12.43 10.03
CA THR A 188 16.11 13.59 10.41
C THR A 188 17.19 13.21 11.44
N ASN A 189 16.83 12.50 12.52
CA ASN A 189 17.76 12.20 13.60
C ASN A 189 18.79 11.13 13.19
N ILE A 190 18.37 10.09 12.45
CA ILE A 190 19.27 9.06 11.93
C ILE A 190 20.27 9.63 10.90
N LEU A 191 19.84 10.57 10.06
CA LEU A 191 20.72 11.26 9.12
C LEU A 191 21.72 12.19 9.81
N ALA A 192 21.32 12.88 10.89
CA ALA A 192 22.25 13.69 11.67
C ALA A 192 23.37 12.84 12.26
N ILE A 193 23.04 11.66 12.81
CA ILE A 193 24.02 10.66 13.28
C ILE A 193 24.94 10.23 12.13
N LEU A 194 24.39 9.91 10.95
CA LEU A 194 25.19 9.50 9.79
C LEU A 194 26.16 10.59 9.33
N THR A 195 25.68 11.83 9.26
CA THR A 195 26.45 13.02 8.86
C THR A 195 27.60 13.27 9.83
N GLY A 196 27.29 13.27 11.14
CA GLY A 196 28.29 13.42 12.20
C GLY A 196 29.32 12.30 12.20
N ALA A 197 28.89 11.05 12.00
CA ALA A 197 29.78 9.90 11.95
C ALA A 197 30.68 9.86 10.69
N ILE A 198 30.18 10.29 9.52
CA ILE A 198 31.00 10.47 8.31
C ILE A 198 32.07 11.53 8.56
N VAL A 199 31.68 12.73 8.99
CA VAL A 199 32.59 13.87 9.19
C VAL A 199 33.60 13.62 10.32
N ALA A 200 33.21 12.93 11.39
CA ALA A 200 34.11 12.65 12.51
C ALA A 200 34.99 11.40 12.34
N GLY A 201 34.75 10.61 11.29
CA GLY A 201 35.36 9.29 11.08
C GLY A 201 36.57 9.31 10.16
N GLU A 202 37.51 10.25 10.36
CA GLU A 202 38.84 10.20 9.73
C GLU A 202 39.54 8.87 10.11
N HIS A 203 39.74 7.99 9.12
CA HIS A 203 40.46 6.71 9.20
C HIS A 203 39.95 5.64 10.20
N ASN A 204 38.96 4.85 9.79
CA ASN A 204 38.59 3.54 10.38
C ASN A 204 38.30 3.52 11.89
N ASP A 205 37.93 4.66 12.47
CA ASP A 205 37.54 4.79 13.87
C ASP A 205 36.38 3.85 14.23
N PRO A 206 36.54 2.90 15.18
CA PRO A 206 35.55 1.87 15.45
C PRO A 206 34.18 2.38 15.93
N GLU A 207 34.15 3.50 16.66
CA GLU A 207 32.92 4.10 17.18
C GLU A 207 32.09 4.68 16.03
N THR A 208 32.72 5.52 15.18
CA THR A 208 32.05 6.07 14.00
C THR A 208 31.62 5.00 13.01
N MET A 209 32.34 3.88 12.90
CA MET A 209 31.95 2.75 12.06
C MET A 209 30.67 2.06 12.55
N ILE A 210 30.48 1.93 13.88
CA ILE A 210 29.22 1.43 14.46
C ILE A 210 28.08 2.40 14.16
N TRP A 211 28.29 3.72 14.36
CA TRP A 211 27.27 4.74 14.08
C TRP A 211 26.85 4.77 12.61
N LYS A 212 27.82 4.75 11.67
CA LYS A 212 27.59 4.62 10.22
C LYS A 212 26.75 3.37 9.91
N GLN A 213 27.17 2.21 10.40
CA GLN A 213 26.51 0.94 10.10
C GLN A 213 25.07 0.87 10.65
N VAL A 214 24.82 1.45 11.83
CA VAL A 214 23.47 1.51 12.41
C VAL A 214 22.59 2.50 11.66
N SER A 215 23.07 3.71 11.35
CA SER A 215 22.27 4.68 10.57
C SER A 215 21.92 4.15 9.18
N VAL A 216 22.87 3.52 8.47
CA VAL A 216 22.58 2.84 7.19
C VAL A 216 21.54 1.75 7.37
N ASN A 217 21.63 0.91 8.42
CA ASN A 217 20.64 -0.15 8.68
C ASN A 217 19.22 0.41 8.94
N TYR A 218 19.11 1.56 9.60
CA TYR A 218 17.84 2.26 9.80
C TYR A 218 17.29 2.83 8.48
N MET A 219 18.11 3.55 7.73
CA MET A 219 17.66 4.20 6.50
C MET A 219 17.36 3.21 5.37
N GLU A 220 18.09 2.09 5.24
CA GLU A 220 17.75 1.03 4.28
C GLU A 220 16.39 0.38 4.58
N LYS A 221 15.99 0.27 5.86
CA LYS A 221 14.63 -0.16 6.22
C LYS A 221 13.60 0.89 5.82
N THR A 222 13.88 2.18 6.02
CA THR A 222 13.04 3.27 5.51
C THR A 222 12.91 3.19 3.98
N MET A 223 14.01 3.01 3.24
CA MET A 223 13.98 2.87 1.78
C MET A 223 13.22 1.62 1.30
N PHE A 224 13.36 0.49 2.00
CA PHE A 224 12.61 -0.73 1.72
C PHE A 224 11.10 -0.52 1.90
N LEU A 225 10.68 0.15 2.97
CA LEU A 225 9.27 0.49 3.19
C LEU A 225 8.76 1.46 2.12
N LEU A 226 9.51 2.54 1.85
CA LEU A 226 9.19 3.49 0.77
C LEU A 226 9.01 2.79 -0.59
N ASN A 227 9.76 1.73 -0.90
CA ASN A 227 9.64 1.02 -2.19
C ASN A 227 8.25 0.38 -2.44
N HIS A 228 7.41 0.28 -1.41
CA HIS A 228 6.01 -0.20 -1.51
C HIS A 228 5.00 0.96 -1.70
N ILE A 229 5.42 2.21 -1.51
CA ILE A 229 4.65 3.43 -1.77
C ILE A 229 4.90 3.84 -3.23
N VAL A 230 4.15 3.21 -4.14
CA VAL A 230 4.40 3.25 -5.60
C VAL A 230 3.87 4.52 -6.27
N ASP A 231 3.01 5.27 -5.60
CA ASP A 231 2.57 6.61 -6.04
C ASP A 231 3.55 7.74 -5.66
N GLY A 232 4.60 7.43 -4.88
CA GLY A 232 5.61 8.39 -4.44
C GLY A 232 5.14 9.35 -3.34
N SER A 233 3.99 9.11 -2.73
CA SER A 233 3.43 9.95 -1.66
C SER A 233 4.19 9.84 -0.33
N LEU A 234 3.80 10.67 0.64
CA LEU A 234 4.06 10.46 2.06
C LEU A 234 2.77 10.77 2.83
N ASP A 235 2.50 9.98 3.86
CA ASP A 235 1.38 10.05 4.81
C ASP A 235 1.36 11.37 5.58
N GLU A 236 2.51 11.76 6.13
CA GLU A 236 2.82 13.11 6.66
C GLU A 236 2.79 14.21 5.56
N GLY A 237 2.25 13.90 4.38
CA GLY A 237 1.79 14.83 3.37
C GLY A 237 2.85 15.83 2.89
N VAL A 238 2.46 16.95 2.29
CA VAL A 238 3.43 17.69 1.45
C VAL A 238 4.47 18.47 2.27
N ALA A 239 4.07 19.05 3.40
CA ALA A 239 4.98 19.87 4.21
C ALA A 239 5.94 19.05 5.09
N TYR A 240 5.48 18.04 5.85
CA TYR A 240 6.41 17.10 6.51
C TYR A 240 7.05 16.13 5.53
N GLY A 241 6.35 15.74 4.46
CA GLY A 241 6.99 15.01 3.36
C GLY A 241 8.15 15.77 2.72
N SER A 242 8.15 17.12 2.70
CA SER A 242 9.33 17.91 2.34
C SER A 242 10.49 17.79 3.36
N TYR A 243 10.15 17.64 4.65
CA TYR A 243 11.07 17.45 5.78
C TYR A 243 11.72 16.06 5.72
N THR A 244 10.92 15.03 5.49
CA THR A 244 11.35 13.63 5.32
C THR A 244 12.14 13.45 4.02
N ALA A 245 11.67 13.98 2.89
CA ALA A 245 12.38 13.90 1.62
C ALA A 245 13.70 14.70 1.58
N LYS A 246 13.82 15.81 2.32
CA LYS A 246 15.12 16.47 2.59
C LYS A 246 16.11 15.44 3.15
N SER A 247 15.69 14.69 4.16
CA SER A 247 16.54 13.70 4.81
C SER A 247 16.80 12.46 3.94
N ILE A 248 15.80 11.98 3.21
CA ILE A 248 15.92 10.83 2.28
C ILE A 248 16.85 11.15 1.11
N THR A 249 16.72 12.30 0.45
CA THR A 249 17.60 12.67 -0.68
C THR A 249 19.05 12.87 -0.24
N GLN A 250 19.29 13.44 0.94
CA GLN A 250 20.62 13.49 1.56
C GLN A 250 21.15 12.09 1.87
N TYR A 251 20.33 11.20 2.43
CA TYR A 251 20.72 9.80 2.68
C TYR A 251 21.11 9.07 1.39
N VAL A 252 20.27 9.08 0.35
CA VAL A 252 20.52 8.34 -0.91
C VAL A 252 21.82 8.81 -1.57
N PHE A 253 22.12 10.11 -1.51
CA PHE A 253 23.39 10.64 -2.00
C PHE A 253 24.60 10.09 -1.21
N LEU A 254 24.52 10.15 0.13
CA LEU A 254 25.61 9.71 1.02
C LEU A 254 25.79 8.18 1.00
N ALA A 255 24.69 7.42 0.88
CA ALA A 255 24.67 5.96 0.74
C ALA A 255 25.45 5.52 -0.51
N GLN A 256 25.20 6.17 -1.65
CA GLN A 256 25.95 5.89 -2.88
C GLN A 256 27.41 6.37 -2.80
N ARG A 257 27.68 7.60 -2.31
CA ARG A 257 29.04 8.17 -2.27
C ARG A 257 29.98 7.43 -1.31
N HIS A 258 29.53 7.14 -0.08
CA HIS A 258 30.40 6.64 1.00
C HIS A 258 30.33 5.13 1.22
N PHE A 259 29.28 4.46 0.72
CA PHE A 259 29.05 3.03 0.97
C PHE A 259 28.74 2.22 -0.30
N ASN A 260 28.64 2.87 -1.48
CA ASN A 260 28.25 2.26 -2.75
C ASN A 260 26.92 1.49 -2.68
N ILE A 261 25.92 2.08 -2.02
CA ILE A 261 24.55 1.57 -1.92
C ILE A 261 23.67 2.39 -2.87
N ASP A 262 23.30 1.81 -4.02
CA ASP A 262 22.45 2.44 -5.02
C ASP A 262 20.96 2.27 -4.67
N ASN A 263 20.31 3.37 -4.31
CA ASN A 263 18.87 3.43 -4.09
C ASN A 263 18.08 4.08 -5.26
N THR A 264 18.75 4.56 -6.33
CA THR A 264 18.11 5.33 -7.41
C THR A 264 16.97 4.59 -8.13
N GLN A 265 16.98 3.25 -8.07
CA GLN A 265 15.98 2.41 -8.71
C GLN A 265 14.69 2.22 -7.91
N ASN A 266 14.61 2.75 -6.67
CA ASN A 266 13.45 2.66 -5.79
C ASN A 266 12.18 3.25 -6.44
N ASN A 267 11.05 2.55 -6.30
CA ASN A 267 9.76 2.95 -6.88
C ASN A 267 9.31 4.34 -6.41
N TRP A 268 9.45 4.60 -5.11
CA TRP A 268 9.05 5.87 -4.50
C TRP A 268 9.85 7.03 -5.08
N LEU A 269 11.17 6.91 -5.22
CA LEU A 269 12.00 7.98 -5.82
C LEU A 269 11.58 8.30 -7.26
N LYS A 270 11.22 7.28 -8.05
CA LYS A 270 10.73 7.45 -9.43
C LYS A 270 9.37 8.15 -9.48
N ALA A 271 8.52 7.94 -8.48
CA ALA A 271 7.18 8.51 -8.41
C ALA A 271 7.11 9.86 -7.66
N HIS A 272 8.01 10.16 -6.71
CA HIS A 272 7.93 11.29 -5.77
C HIS A 272 7.94 12.68 -6.43
N PHE A 273 8.37 12.80 -7.70
CA PHE A 273 8.15 14.01 -8.49
C PHE A 273 6.65 14.32 -8.67
N TRP A 274 5.82 13.28 -8.86
CA TRP A 274 4.37 13.43 -8.95
C TRP A 274 3.73 13.82 -7.64
N PHE A 275 4.27 13.43 -6.49
CA PHE A 275 3.86 14.01 -5.21
C PHE A 275 4.02 15.53 -5.26
N TYR A 276 5.23 16.05 -5.45
CA TYR A 276 5.41 17.51 -5.52
C TYR A 276 4.67 18.22 -6.65
N TYR A 277 4.50 17.59 -7.83
CA TYR A 277 3.83 18.22 -8.98
C TYR A 277 2.31 18.14 -8.90
N ALA A 278 1.74 16.98 -8.58
CA ALA A 278 0.30 16.76 -8.54
C ALA A 278 -0.34 17.24 -7.22
N THR A 279 0.44 17.51 -6.18
CA THR A 279 0.04 18.33 -5.03
C THR A 279 0.48 19.80 -5.14
N LEU A 280 0.96 20.26 -6.28
CA LEU A 280 1.39 21.65 -6.40
C LEU A 280 0.17 22.57 -6.54
N LEU A 281 0.12 23.67 -5.77
CA LEU A 281 -0.82 24.70 -6.17
C LEU A 281 -0.34 25.37 -7.43
N PRO A 282 -1.22 25.47 -8.41
CA PRO A 282 -1.01 26.35 -9.53
C PRO A 282 -0.77 27.80 -9.07
N GLY A 283 -0.01 28.55 -9.87
CA GLY A 283 0.69 29.73 -9.37
C GLY A 283 2.03 29.38 -8.70
N PHE A 284 2.30 28.10 -8.44
CA PHE A 284 3.57 27.54 -7.93
C PHE A 284 4.00 28.12 -6.55
N GLN A 285 3.04 28.69 -5.80
CA GLN A 285 3.29 29.42 -4.54
C GLN A 285 2.87 28.65 -3.29
N ARG A 286 1.79 27.89 -3.39
CA ARG A 286 1.26 27.09 -2.29
C ARG A 286 1.52 25.59 -2.57
N THR A 287 1.54 24.81 -1.50
CA THR A 287 1.03 23.46 -1.52
C THR A 287 -0.19 23.48 -0.59
N VAL A 288 -0.30 22.65 0.42
CA VAL A 288 -1.42 21.72 0.43
C VAL A 288 -1.74 21.44 1.91
N GLY A 289 -3.03 21.38 2.27
CA GLY A 289 -3.56 21.58 3.64
C GLY A 289 -4.80 20.79 4.10
N ILE A 290 -5.00 19.50 3.73
CA ILE A 290 -5.53 18.46 4.63
C ILE A 290 -4.75 18.75 5.89
N ALA A 291 -5.40 19.19 6.95
CA ALA A 291 -4.72 19.28 8.23
C ALA A 291 -3.48 20.20 8.39
N ASP A 292 -2.54 19.87 9.30
CA ASP A 292 -1.37 20.73 9.52
C ASP A 292 -0.54 20.87 8.26
N SER A 293 -0.08 22.11 8.07
CA SER A 293 0.91 22.47 7.07
C SER A 293 1.29 23.92 7.29
N ASN A 294 2.36 24.37 6.66
CA ASN A 294 2.43 25.77 6.26
C ASN A 294 1.70 25.93 4.90
N TYR A 295 1.75 27.11 4.28
CA TYR A 295 1.12 27.28 2.96
C TYR A 295 1.80 26.48 1.84
N ASN A 296 2.96 25.85 2.05
CA ASN A 296 3.71 25.14 1.01
C ASN A 296 4.65 24.02 1.53
N TRP A 297 5.94 24.29 1.71
CA TRP A 297 6.90 23.28 2.17
C TRP A 297 7.68 23.83 3.37
N PHE A 298 8.03 22.98 4.32
CA PHE A 298 9.01 23.35 5.34
C PHE A 298 10.41 23.46 4.72
N TYR A 299 10.81 22.47 3.90
CA TYR A 299 12.18 22.36 3.39
C TYR A 299 12.22 22.22 1.86
N GLY A 300 12.91 23.14 1.18
CA GLY A 300 12.94 23.19 -0.29
C GLY A 300 11.55 23.54 -0.89
N PRO A 301 11.11 22.85 -1.95
CA PRO A 301 11.52 21.52 -2.40
C PRO A 301 12.55 21.56 -3.53
N GLU A 302 13.06 22.74 -3.91
CA GLU A 302 13.89 22.91 -5.10
C GLU A 302 15.12 21.98 -5.06
N SER A 303 15.73 21.78 -3.89
CA SER A 303 16.83 20.82 -3.67
C SER A 303 16.43 19.37 -3.96
N GLN A 304 15.27 18.94 -3.48
CA GLN A 304 14.76 17.57 -3.70
C GLN A 304 14.40 17.37 -5.17
N LEU A 305 13.86 18.39 -5.84
CA LEU A 305 13.50 18.35 -7.25
C LEU A 305 14.72 18.30 -8.19
N VAL A 306 15.77 19.09 -7.95
CA VAL A 306 17.00 19.00 -8.75
C VAL A 306 17.78 17.71 -8.46
N PHE A 307 17.65 17.14 -7.25
CA PHE A 307 18.15 15.81 -6.94
C PHE A 307 17.43 14.72 -7.75
N LEU A 308 16.10 14.70 -7.72
CA LEU A 308 15.29 13.74 -8.48
C LEU A 308 15.60 13.83 -9.97
N ASP A 309 15.73 15.02 -10.54
CA ASP A 309 16.12 15.16 -11.95
C ASP A 309 17.53 14.63 -12.21
N SER A 310 18.51 15.03 -11.39
CA SER A 310 19.92 14.75 -11.65
C SER A 310 20.33 13.29 -11.43
N PHE A 311 19.62 12.55 -10.56
CA PHE A 311 19.98 11.18 -10.18
C PHE A 311 18.91 10.13 -10.54
N VAL A 312 17.64 10.50 -10.76
CA VAL A 312 16.53 9.53 -10.93
C VAL A 312 15.81 9.67 -12.27
N LEU A 313 15.37 10.88 -12.64
CA LEU A 313 14.50 11.11 -13.82
C LEU A 313 15.27 11.46 -15.09
N GLN A 314 16.35 12.23 -14.95
CA GLN A 314 17.30 12.62 -15.99
C GLN A 314 16.65 13.20 -17.27
N ASN A 315 15.60 14.02 -17.09
CA ASN A 315 14.70 14.44 -18.18
C ASN A 315 14.40 15.96 -18.23
N GLY A 316 14.79 16.72 -17.20
CA GLY A 316 14.57 18.17 -17.12
C GLY A 316 13.30 18.62 -16.38
N THR A 317 12.43 17.70 -15.91
CA THR A 317 11.15 18.08 -15.29
C THR A 317 11.30 18.54 -13.84
N GLY A 318 12.26 17.99 -13.08
CA GLY A 318 12.57 18.45 -11.73
C GLY A 318 13.23 19.83 -11.73
N ASN A 319 14.20 20.04 -12.62
CA ASN A 319 14.84 21.34 -12.88
C ASN A 319 13.80 22.40 -13.27
N TRP A 320 12.84 22.05 -14.15
CA TRP A 320 11.74 22.96 -14.52
C TRP A 320 10.84 23.30 -13.35
N LEU A 321 10.41 22.31 -12.56
CA LEU A 321 9.50 22.55 -11.44
C LEU A 321 10.17 23.39 -10.34
N ALA A 322 11.43 23.10 -10.01
CA ALA A 322 12.25 23.90 -9.10
C ALA A 322 12.36 25.37 -9.57
N GLN A 323 12.53 25.60 -10.88
CA GLN A 323 12.55 26.95 -11.45
C GLN A 323 11.19 27.65 -11.38
N GLN A 324 10.07 26.96 -11.64
CA GLN A 324 8.75 27.59 -11.50
C GLN A 324 8.42 27.92 -10.04
N ILE A 325 8.72 27.02 -9.09
CA ILE A 325 8.51 27.29 -7.66
C ILE A 325 9.34 28.50 -7.23
N ARG A 326 10.66 28.49 -7.48
CA ARG A 326 11.54 29.65 -7.18
C ARG A 326 11.03 30.95 -7.79
N LYS A 327 10.56 30.93 -9.04
CA LYS A 327 10.11 32.12 -9.78
C LYS A 327 8.91 32.80 -9.12
N HIS A 328 7.97 32.01 -8.59
CA HIS A 328 6.71 32.54 -8.05
C HIS A 328 6.69 32.61 -6.51
N ARG A 329 7.59 31.90 -5.82
CA ARG A 329 7.70 31.80 -4.34
C ARG A 329 7.38 33.13 -3.63
N PRO A 330 6.44 33.15 -2.66
CA PRO A 330 6.04 34.38 -1.97
C PRO A 330 7.20 35.04 -1.24
N LYS A 331 7.27 36.38 -1.31
CA LYS A 331 8.31 37.19 -0.66
C LYS A 331 7.90 37.69 0.72
N ASP A 332 6.63 38.04 0.85
CA ASP A 332 6.03 38.71 2.01
C ASP A 332 4.63 38.12 2.29
N GLY A 333 4.06 38.41 3.46
CA GLY A 333 2.75 37.89 3.88
C GLY A 333 2.81 36.47 4.46
N PRO A 334 1.65 35.87 4.81
CA PRO A 334 1.58 34.64 5.60
C PRO A 334 2.11 33.40 4.85
N MET A 335 2.16 33.43 3.51
CA MET A 335 2.72 32.36 2.67
C MET A 335 4.25 32.39 2.56
N GLY A 336 4.92 33.38 3.17
CA GLY A 336 6.38 33.48 3.20
C GLY A 336 7.01 32.37 4.04
N GLN A 337 8.14 31.81 3.59
CA GLN A 337 8.82 30.75 4.34
C GLN A 337 9.36 31.25 5.70
N SER A 338 9.28 30.39 6.71
CA SER A 338 9.89 30.61 8.03
C SER A 338 11.36 31.01 7.92
N SER A 339 11.76 32.05 8.66
CA SER A 339 13.16 32.50 8.75
C SER A 339 14.10 31.43 9.32
N ALA A 340 13.57 30.42 10.00
CA ALA A 340 14.32 29.27 10.50
C ALA A 340 14.61 28.20 9.43
N GLN A 341 13.83 28.15 8.33
CA GLN A 341 13.80 27.00 7.42
C GLN A 341 14.21 27.34 5.98
N ARG A 342 13.90 28.56 5.54
CA ARG A 342 13.97 29.04 4.15
C ARG A 342 15.31 28.94 3.40
N TRP A 343 16.43 28.73 4.12
CA TRP A 343 17.77 28.69 3.52
C TRP A 343 18.46 27.31 3.65
N THR A 344 17.90 26.39 4.43
CA THR A 344 18.50 25.10 4.80
C THR A 344 19.05 24.32 3.61
N THR A 345 18.23 24.12 2.58
CA THR A 345 18.51 23.23 1.45
C THR A 345 19.20 23.92 0.27
N LEU A 346 19.53 25.21 0.37
CA LEU A 346 20.22 25.94 -0.70
C LEU A 346 21.61 25.37 -1.01
N HIS A 347 22.26 24.76 -0.02
CA HIS A 347 23.58 24.15 -0.20
C HIS A 347 23.52 22.86 -1.02
N THR A 348 22.62 21.93 -0.66
CA THR A 348 22.39 20.69 -1.42
C THR A 348 21.82 20.97 -2.81
N GLU A 349 20.92 21.95 -2.96
CA GLU A 349 20.41 22.34 -4.29
C GLU A 349 21.55 22.81 -5.21
N TYR A 350 22.47 23.63 -4.67
CA TYR A 350 23.63 24.11 -5.42
C TYR A 350 24.60 22.98 -5.81
N ILE A 351 24.77 21.98 -4.95
CA ILE A 351 25.64 20.82 -5.20
C ILE A 351 25.02 19.88 -6.24
N TRP A 352 23.72 19.61 -6.13
CA TRP A 352 23.01 18.60 -6.93
C TRP A 352 22.48 19.09 -8.27
N TYR A 353 22.40 20.40 -8.54
CA TYR A 353 21.82 20.93 -9.78
C TYR A 353 22.63 20.57 -11.04
N ASN A 354 22.13 19.60 -11.83
CA ASN A 354 22.73 19.26 -13.12
C ASN A 354 22.26 20.21 -14.24
N ALA A 355 23.10 21.20 -14.55
CA ALA A 355 22.86 22.19 -15.60
C ALA A 355 22.83 21.64 -17.05
N HIS A 356 23.19 20.37 -17.28
CA HIS A 356 23.07 19.74 -18.61
C HIS A 356 21.63 19.31 -18.91
N LEU A 357 20.81 19.09 -17.88
CA LEU A 357 19.40 18.76 -18.00
C LEU A 357 18.59 20.05 -18.26
N SER A 358 18.34 20.31 -19.54
CA SER A 358 17.54 21.45 -20.00
C SER A 358 16.14 21.41 -19.37
N PRO A 359 15.68 22.48 -18.68
CA PRO A 359 14.37 22.49 -18.03
C PRO A 359 13.21 22.28 -19.02
N GLN A 360 12.38 21.26 -18.81
CA GLN A 360 11.19 20.96 -19.61
C GLN A 360 9.96 20.74 -18.73
N PRO A 361 8.76 21.21 -19.12
CA PRO A 361 7.53 20.89 -18.38
C PRO A 361 7.18 19.39 -18.51
N PRO A 362 6.51 18.79 -17.50
CA PRO A 362 6.10 17.39 -17.57
C PRO A 362 5.04 17.16 -18.67
N PRO A 363 4.93 15.94 -19.23
CA PRO A 363 3.95 15.62 -20.25
C PRO A 363 2.52 15.92 -19.81
N GLY A 364 1.79 16.72 -20.60
CA GLY A 364 0.43 17.15 -20.30
C GLY A 364 0.31 18.42 -19.44
N PHE A 365 1.42 19.08 -19.06
CA PHE A 365 1.37 20.40 -18.46
C PHE A 365 0.51 21.38 -19.27
N GLY A 366 -0.26 22.22 -18.57
CA GLY A 366 -1.19 23.16 -19.18
C GLY A 366 -2.56 22.57 -19.55
N LYS A 367 -2.85 21.34 -19.11
CA LYS A 367 -4.20 20.72 -19.17
C LYS A 367 -4.60 20.25 -17.77
N ALA A 368 -5.86 20.44 -17.41
CA ALA A 368 -6.40 19.79 -16.23
C ALA A 368 -6.39 18.26 -16.42
N LYS A 369 -5.90 17.53 -15.41
CA LYS A 369 -5.86 16.08 -15.37
C LYS A 369 -6.09 15.63 -13.92
N MET A 370 -6.73 14.47 -13.76
CA MET A 370 -6.76 13.73 -12.50
C MET A 370 -5.41 13.06 -12.22
N HIS A 371 -5.01 13.06 -10.96
CA HIS A 371 -3.94 12.23 -10.40
C HIS A 371 -4.48 11.52 -9.15
N ILE A 372 -4.08 10.27 -8.93
CA ILE A 372 -4.57 9.42 -7.84
C ILE A 372 -3.36 8.90 -7.09
N PHE A 373 -3.24 9.27 -5.82
CA PHE A 373 -2.27 8.71 -4.89
C PHE A 373 -2.92 7.50 -4.20
N SER A 374 -2.74 6.31 -4.79
CA SER A 374 -3.37 5.07 -4.33
C SER A 374 -2.86 4.54 -2.99
N ASN A 375 -1.67 4.95 -2.54
CA ASN A 375 -1.16 4.65 -1.21
C ASN A 375 -1.62 5.70 -0.18
N TRP A 376 -1.78 6.96 -0.60
CA TRP A 376 -2.18 8.07 0.29
C TRP A 376 -3.71 8.22 0.43
N GLY A 377 -4.49 7.65 -0.48
CA GLY A 377 -5.95 7.84 -0.55
C GLY A 377 -6.39 9.17 -1.17
N VAL A 378 -5.47 9.98 -1.71
CA VAL A 378 -5.75 11.35 -2.18
C VAL A 378 -5.91 11.42 -3.70
N VAL A 379 -6.99 12.05 -4.16
CA VAL A 379 -7.20 12.40 -5.57
C VAL A 379 -7.03 13.90 -5.77
N THR A 380 -6.20 14.30 -6.73
CA THR A 380 -6.08 15.72 -7.14
C THR A 380 -6.52 15.90 -8.59
N TYR A 381 -7.06 17.08 -8.90
CA TYR A 381 -7.49 17.44 -10.25
C TYR A 381 -7.04 18.88 -10.58
N GLY A 382 -6.46 19.07 -11.77
CA GLY A 382 -6.04 20.40 -12.22
C GLY A 382 -4.70 20.90 -11.66
N ALA A 383 -3.89 20.02 -11.05
CA ALA A 383 -2.59 20.38 -10.50
C ALA A 383 -1.68 21.08 -11.56
N GLY A 384 -1.13 22.24 -11.19
CA GLY A 384 -0.43 23.15 -12.12
C GLY A 384 -1.31 24.14 -12.90
N TRP A 385 -2.64 24.17 -12.72
CA TRP A 385 -3.62 25.09 -13.36
C TRP A 385 -4.59 25.84 -12.39
N ASN A 386 -4.36 27.15 -12.14
CA ASN A 386 -4.94 28.06 -11.10
C ASN A 386 -5.62 27.46 -9.81
N SER A 387 -4.87 27.47 -8.67
CA SER A 387 -5.12 27.12 -7.22
C SER A 387 -6.00 25.89 -6.81
N PHE A 388 -5.50 24.94 -5.97
CA PHE A 388 -6.11 24.39 -4.71
C PHE A 388 -5.19 23.43 -3.86
N ASN A 389 -5.41 23.31 -2.53
CA ASN A 389 -4.56 23.07 -1.33
C ASN A 389 -4.94 21.93 -0.28
N PRO A 390 -4.68 20.60 -0.43
CA PRO A 390 -4.90 19.59 0.68
C PRO A 390 -3.94 18.32 0.92
N GLY A 391 -3.00 17.99 1.88
CA GLY A 391 -2.20 18.51 3.08
C GLY A 391 -1.39 17.47 3.92
N HIS A 392 -1.35 17.44 5.29
CA HIS A 392 -0.92 16.36 6.26
C HIS A 392 -1.58 16.32 7.70
N GLU A 393 -1.89 15.12 8.25
CA GLU A 393 -3.09 14.61 9.01
C GLU A 393 -3.85 15.33 10.19
N HIS A 394 -5.20 15.37 10.06
CA HIS A 394 -6.26 15.83 11.00
C HIS A 394 -7.41 14.78 11.00
N PRO A 395 -8.43 14.91 11.87
CA PRO A 395 -9.75 14.31 11.65
C PRO A 395 -10.50 14.95 10.43
N ASP A 396 -10.01 14.70 9.21
CA ASP A 396 -10.49 15.32 7.97
C ASP A 396 -10.88 14.32 6.85
N GLN A 397 -11.28 13.09 7.22
CA GLN A 397 -11.75 12.09 6.25
C GLN A 397 -13.05 12.54 5.57
N ASN A 398 -13.16 12.36 4.25
CA ASN A 398 -14.18 12.99 3.40
C ASN A 398 -14.22 14.54 3.46
N SER A 399 -13.13 15.19 3.90
CA SER A 399 -12.95 16.62 3.61
C SER A 399 -12.89 16.85 2.10
N PHE A 400 -13.22 18.07 1.70
CA PHE A 400 -13.08 18.49 0.32
C PHE A 400 -12.95 20.01 0.27
N THR A 401 -12.53 20.47 -0.90
CA THR A 401 -12.03 21.82 -1.04
C THR A 401 -12.12 22.31 -2.48
N PHE A 402 -12.27 23.62 -2.67
CA PHE A 402 -12.63 24.17 -3.98
C PHE A 402 -12.13 25.60 -4.20
N ALA A 403 -11.46 25.83 -5.33
CA ALA A 403 -11.07 27.16 -5.81
C ALA A 403 -11.47 27.37 -7.28
N PRO A 404 -12.73 27.75 -7.57
CA PRO A 404 -13.17 28.04 -8.93
C PRO A 404 -12.31 29.16 -9.55
N ASN A 405 -11.82 28.93 -10.77
CA ASN A 405 -10.85 29.79 -11.48
C ASN A 405 -9.53 30.07 -10.73
N GLY A 406 -9.26 29.36 -9.63
CA GLY A 406 -8.13 29.59 -8.74
C GLY A 406 -8.33 30.65 -7.66
N GLN A 407 -9.55 31.14 -7.44
CA GLN A 407 -9.89 31.88 -6.22
C GLN A 407 -10.43 30.90 -5.17
N VAL A 408 -9.79 30.84 -4.00
CA VAL A 408 -10.18 29.94 -2.91
C VAL A 408 -11.58 30.27 -2.39
N PHE A 409 -12.49 29.30 -2.48
CA PHE A 409 -13.87 29.42 -2.02
C PHE A 409 -14.18 28.50 -0.84
N VAL A 410 -13.71 27.25 -0.90
CA VAL A 410 -13.68 26.31 0.25
C VAL A 410 -12.21 25.89 0.48
N SER A 411 -11.69 26.15 1.68
CA SER A 411 -10.35 25.79 2.14
C SER A 411 -10.41 24.99 3.42
N GLU A 412 -9.47 24.09 3.69
CA GLU A 412 -9.31 23.54 5.05
C GLU A 412 -8.81 24.60 6.05
N ALA A 413 -8.90 24.29 7.34
CA ALA A 413 -8.09 24.95 8.35
C ALA A 413 -6.63 24.49 8.27
N LEU A 414 -5.70 25.44 8.32
CA LEU A 414 -4.26 25.18 8.43
C LEU A 414 -3.91 24.63 9.83
N TYR A 415 -2.61 24.48 10.11
CA TYR A 415 -2.05 24.07 11.41
C TYR A 415 -2.90 24.53 12.61
N GLY A 416 -3.53 23.57 13.29
CA GLY A 416 -4.49 23.83 14.35
C GLY A 416 -4.66 22.65 15.32
N PRO A 417 -5.48 22.83 16.38
CA PRO A 417 -5.90 21.74 17.23
C PRO A 417 -6.82 20.77 16.47
N LYS A 418 -6.79 19.49 16.83
CA LYS A 418 -7.49 18.40 16.14
C LYS A 418 -8.95 18.35 16.58
N TYR A 419 -9.78 19.08 15.85
CA TYR A 419 -11.24 19.02 15.94
C TYR A 419 -11.81 18.88 14.54
N SER A 420 -12.76 17.97 14.36
CA SER A 420 -13.36 17.68 13.06
C SER A 420 -14.13 18.88 12.52
N TYR A 421 -14.75 19.68 13.40
CA TYR A 421 -15.48 20.89 13.02
C TYR A 421 -14.60 22.00 12.43
N LEU A 422 -13.26 21.89 12.47
CA LEU A 422 -12.33 22.82 11.79
C LEU A 422 -11.98 22.39 10.36
N ASN A 423 -12.34 21.16 9.98
CA ASN A 423 -12.13 20.63 8.63
C ASN A 423 -13.46 20.64 7.87
N ASN A 424 -13.43 20.47 6.56
CA ASN A 424 -14.64 20.54 5.73
C ASN A 424 -15.48 19.24 5.74
N VAL A 425 -15.76 18.69 6.93
CA VAL A 425 -16.37 17.36 7.14
C VAL A 425 -17.76 17.41 7.81
N LEU A 426 -18.33 16.24 8.08
CA LEU A 426 -19.56 16.07 8.86
C LEU A 426 -19.27 15.78 10.34
N VAL A 427 -20.15 16.26 11.22
CA VAL A 427 -20.21 15.89 12.65
C VAL A 427 -21.66 15.55 13.03
N PHE A 428 -21.83 14.74 14.08
CA PHE A 428 -23.11 14.13 14.43
C PHE A 428 -23.54 14.41 15.87
N ALA A 429 -24.86 14.35 16.12
CA ALA A 429 -25.45 14.49 17.44
C ALA A 429 -26.72 13.64 17.61
N PRO A 430 -27.09 13.24 18.84
CA PRO A 430 -26.32 13.37 20.07
C PRO A 430 -25.12 12.42 20.13
N SER A 431 -23.98 12.96 20.56
CA SER A 431 -22.74 12.28 20.92
C SER A 431 -22.97 11.06 21.84
N PRO A 432 -22.56 9.84 21.43
CA PRO A 432 -22.35 8.73 22.36
C PRO A 432 -21.00 8.78 23.12
N THR A 433 -19.95 9.41 22.58
CA THR A 433 -18.56 9.23 23.04
C THR A 433 -17.66 10.49 22.99
N SER A 434 -18.17 11.66 22.60
CA SER A 434 -17.43 12.94 22.58
C SER A 434 -16.85 13.30 23.94
N GLN A 435 -15.63 13.87 23.94
CA GLN A 435 -14.93 14.30 25.15
C GLN A 435 -14.76 15.83 25.24
N CYS A 436 -15.28 16.57 24.26
CA CYS A 436 -15.09 18.02 24.18
C CYS A 436 -16.22 18.82 23.50
N ASN A 437 -17.03 18.19 22.64
CA ASN A 437 -17.92 18.91 21.70
C ASN A 437 -19.42 18.72 21.99
N GLU A 438 -19.80 18.13 23.14
CA GLU A 438 -21.20 17.79 23.48
C GLU A 438 -22.19 18.93 23.17
N PRO A 439 -23.34 18.66 22.51
CA PRO A 439 -23.87 17.34 22.14
C PRO A 439 -23.31 16.76 20.83
N TRP A 440 -22.28 17.37 20.23
CA TRP A 440 -21.70 16.96 18.95
C TRP A 440 -20.47 16.07 19.13
N GLU A 441 -20.23 15.24 18.12
CA GLU A 441 -19.06 14.39 17.99
C GLU A 441 -18.64 14.29 16.52
N GLY A 442 -17.34 14.43 16.27
CA GLY A 442 -16.76 14.26 14.95
C GLY A 442 -16.08 12.90 14.76
N GLN A 443 -14.96 12.91 14.05
CA GLN A 443 -14.15 11.75 13.76
C GLN A 443 -13.24 11.38 14.95
N LEU A 444 -12.85 10.12 14.98
CA LEU A 444 -11.96 9.52 15.97
C LEU A 444 -10.61 10.25 16.05
N GLY A 445 -10.01 10.24 17.24
CA GLY A 445 -8.75 10.94 17.52
C GLY A 445 -8.87 12.45 17.78
N GLU A 446 -10.05 13.08 17.62
CA GLU A 446 -10.26 14.52 17.91
C GLU A 446 -10.18 14.88 19.41
N CYS A 447 -10.43 16.15 19.75
CA CYS A 447 -10.46 16.73 21.12
C CYS A 447 -9.11 17.14 21.75
N ALA A 448 -8.01 17.23 20.98
CA ALA A 448 -6.70 17.62 21.53
C ALA A 448 -5.84 18.43 20.55
N LYS A 449 -4.68 18.94 21.02
CA LYS A 449 -3.71 19.63 20.13
C LYS A 449 -3.13 18.68 19.07
N TRP A 450 -2.96 17.41 19.43
CA TRP A 450 -2.44 16.32 18.60
C TRP A 450 -3.51 15.25 18.45
N LEU A 451 -3.44 14.44 17.39
CA LEU A 451 -4.41 13.37 17.18
C LEU A 451 -4.22 12.31 18.27
N ARG A 452 -5.30 11.84 18.89
CA ARG A 452 -5.26 10.84 19.97
C ARG A 452 -5.12 9.41 19.41
N TRP A 453 -4.06 9.19 18.63
CA TRP A 453 -3.76 7.93 17.91
C TRP A 453 -3.63 6.69 18.80
N ALA A 454 -3.44 6.86 20.11
CA ALA A 454 -3.28 5.79 21.09
C ALA A 454 -4.59 5.34 21.76
N ASP A 455 -5.72 5.99 21.42
CA ASP A 455 -7.05 5.61 21.87
C ASP A 455 -7.59 4.41 21.06
N GLU A 456 -8.58 3.71 21.63
CA GLU A 456 -9.25 2.58 21.00
C GLU A 456 -9.99 3.01 19.71
N GLU A 457 -10.07 2.11 18.72
CA GLU A 457 -10.54 2.34 17.34
C GLU A 457 -9.71 3.34 16.48
N VAL A 458 -8.98 4.30 17.08
CA VAL A 458 -8.28 5.35 16.29
C VAL A 458 -7.21 4.78 15.35
N GLY A 459 -6.51 3.72 15.77
CA GLY A 459 -5.50 3.04 14.95
C GLY A 459 -6.05 2.26 13.74
N ASP A 460 -7.38 2.05 13.68
CA ASP A 460 -8.08 1.37 12.58
C ASP A 460 -8.90 2.36 11.72
N THR A 461 -8.76 3.67 11.94
CA THR A 461 -9.53 4.69 11.20
C THR A 461 -9.10 4.78 9.73
N ALA A 462 -10.08 4.90 8.84
CA ALA A 462 -9.84 5.10 7.41
C ALA A 462 -11.00 5.85 6.74
N GLY A 463 -10.65 6.69 5.76
CA GLY A 463 -11.51 7.02 4.64
C GLY A 463 -11.05 6.25 3.39
N GLU A 464 -11.98 5.88 2.51
CA GLU A 464 -11.68 5.20 1.24
C GLU A 464 -12.29 5.98 0.07
N VAL A 465 -11.50 6.27 -0.97
CA VAL A 465 -12.02 6.82 -2.23
C VAL A 465 -12.65 5.69 -3.05
N ILE A 466 -13.97 5.63 -3.03
CA ILE A 466 -14.77 4.56 -3.64
C ILE A 466 -14.81 4.67 -5.17
N ALA A 467 -14.84 5.89 -5.71
CA ALA A 467 -14.78 6.13 -7.14
C ALA A 467 -14.09 7.46 -7.48
N ALA A 468 -13.35 7.48 -8.60
CA ALA A 468 -12.77 8.68 -9.16
C ALA A 468 -12.78 8.59 -10.69
N SER A 469 -13.35 9.60 -11.36
CA SER A 469 -13.42 9.69 -12.82
C SER A 469 -13.44 11.14 -13.29
N SER A 470 -12.94 11.39 -14.50
CA SER A 470 -12.98 12.71 -15.13
C SER A 470 -13.20 12.60 -16.63
N HIS A 471 -14.08 13.43 -17.19
CA HIS A 471 -14.34 13.53 -18.61
C HIS A 471 -14.44 15.00 -19.04
N GLN A 472 -13.50 15.44 -19.88
CA GLN A 472 -13.36 16.84 -20.28
C GLN A 472 -13.25 17.75 -19.05
N ASP A 473 -14.06 18.80 -18.93
CA ASP A 473 -14.06 19.72 -17.79
C ASP A 473 -14.91 19.24 -16.59
N THR A 474 -15.42 18.00 -16.62
CA THR A 474 -16.22 17.40 -15.55
C THR A 474 -15.46 16.32 -14.79
N MET A 475 -15.74 16.19 -13.50
CA MET A 475 -15.15 15.22 -12.60
C MET A 475 -16.20 14.68 -11.62
N PHE A 476 -16.12 13.38 -11.32
CA PHE A 476 -16.84 12.74 -10.24
C PHE A 476 -15.84 12.03 -9.34
N VAL A 477 -15.86 12.35 -8.05
CA VAL A 477 -15.12 11.65 -6.99
C VAL A 477 -16.11 11.33 -5.87
N SER A 478 -16.00 10.16 -5.26
CA SER A 478 -16.72 9.81 -4.04
C SER A 478 -15.84 9.08 -3.04
N GLY A 479 -16.17 9.24 -1.76
CA GLY A 479 -15.47 8.60 -0.67
C GLY A 479 -16.41 8.15 0.45
N GLU A 480 -16.03 7.09 1.14
CA GLU A 480 -16.68 6.57 2.34
C GLU A 480 -15.80 6.90 3.55
N SER A 481 -16.41 7.36 4.65
CA SER A 481 -15.68 7.73 5.87
C SER A 481 -16.33 7.25 7.16
N ALA A 482 -17.33 6.36 7.12
CA ALA A 482 -17.90 5.73 8.32
C ALA A 482 -16.85 5.12 9.28
N PRO A 483 -15.75 4.48 8.83
CA PRO A 483 -14.69 3.98 9.73
C PRO A 483 -13.86 5.08 10.41
N ALA A 484 -14.01 6.36 10.02
CA ALA A 484 -13.40 7.48 10.71
C ALA A 484 -14.22 7.95 11.94
N TYR A 485 -15.42 7.41 12.18
CA TYR A 485 -16.30 7.79 13.28
C TYR A 485 -16.43 6.66 14.31
N SER A 486 -16.62 7.02 15.58
CA SER A 486 -16.80 6.08 16.70
C SER A 486 -17.87 5.02 16.40
N SER A 487 -17.54 3.74 16.60
CA SER A 487 -18.48 2.64 16.35
C SER A 487 -19.76 2.75 17.18
N ALA A 488 -19.69 3.42 18.34
CA ALA A 488 -20.84 3.71 19.19
C ALA A 488 -21.90 4.60 18.51
N MET A 489 -21.54 5.36 17.47
CA MET A 489 -22.49 6.09 16.63
C MET A 489 -23.39 5.18 15.80
N LYS A 490 -22.96 3.94 15.55
CA LYS A 490 -23.63 2.95 14.68
C LYS A 490 -23.99 3.51 13.29
N LEU A 491 -23.07 4.30 12.73
CA LEU A 491 -23.10 4.66 11.32
C LEU A 491 -22.82 3.40 10.49
N LYS A 492 -23.42 3.32 9.30
CA LYS A 492 -23.14 2.30 8.28
C LYS A 492 -22.37 2.88 7.10
N SER A 493 -22.70 4.11 6.74
CA SER A 493 -22.13 4.85 5.64
C SER A 493 -22.17 6.35 5.96
N VAL A 494 -21.05 7.03 5.68
CA VAL A 494 -20.88 8.48 5.67
C VAL A 494 -20.23 8.81 4.34
N TYR A 495 -21.02 8.68 3.27
CA TYR A 495 -20.56 8.69 1.90
C TYR A 495 -20.73 10.08 1.27
N ARG A 496 -19.63 10.69 0.85
CA ARG A 496 -19.62 11.97 0.15
C ARG A 496 -19.38 11.77 -1.34
N SER A 497 -20.07 12.54 -2.16
CA SER A 497 -19.88 12.63 -3.60
C SER A 497 -19.65 14.07 -4.03
N LEU A 498 -18.64 14.25 -4.88
CA LEU A 498 -18.20 15.51 -5.47
C LEU A 498 -18.41 15.43 -6.98
N VAL A 499 -19.33 16.22 -7.52
CA VAL A 499 -19.59 16.31 -8.97
C VAL A 499 -19.20 17.71 -9.43
N LEU A 500 -18.02 17.82 -10.04
CA LEU A 500 -17.60 19.04 -10.74
C LEU A 500 -18.34 19.09 -12.08
N LEU A 501 -19.38 19.93 -12.16
CA LEU A 501 -20.22 20.11 -13.35
C LEU A 501 -19.56 21.00 -14.40
N ASN A 502 -18.66 21.89 -13.95
CA ASN A 502 -17.74 22.69 -14.76
C ASN A 502 -16.70 23.35 -13.82
N SER A 503 -15.71 24.06 -14.37
CA SER A 503 -14.63 24.74 -13.64
C SER A 503 -15.06 25.78 -12.58
N GLN A 504 -16.35 26.15 -12.52
CA GLN A 504 -16.93 27.10 -11.57
C GLN A 504 -18.07 26.50 -10.72
N THR A 505 -18.49 25.26 -10.95
CA THR A 505 -19.64 24.66 -10.26
C THR A 505 -19.33 23.25 -9.76
N LEU A 506 -19.18 23.13 -8.44
CA LEU A 506 -19.06 21.87 -7.72
C LEU A 506 -20.37 21.59 -6.98
N LEU A 507 -20.97 20.44 -7.25
CA LEU A 507 -22.07 19.88 -6.47
C LEU A 507 -21.50 18.90 -5.44
N VAL A 508 -21.85 19.09 -4.17
CA VAL A 508 -21.53 18.18 -3.07
C VAL A 508 -22.82 17.45 -2.68
N VAL A 509 -22.76 16.12 -2.55
CA VAL A 509 -23.88 15.28 -2.12
C VAL A 509 -23.40 14.39 -0.98
N ASP A 510 -23.97 14.59 0.20
CA ASP A 510 -23.73 13.75 1.37
C ASP A 510 -24.86 12.73 1.55
N HIS A 511 -24.49 11.45 1.66
CA HIS A 511 -25.36 10.34 1.99
C HIS A 511 -24.92 9.73 3.31
N VAL A 512 -25.83 9.69 4.29
CA VAL A 512 -25.54 9.11 5.61
C VAL A 512 -26.56 8.02 5.91
N GLU A 513 -26.09 6.78 6.07
CA GLU A 513 -26.90 5.66 6.54
C GLU A 513 -26.48 5.29 7.97
N LYS A 514 -27.46 5.07 8.86
CA LYS A 514 -27.24 4.67 10.26
C LYS A 514 -28.08 3.45 10.60
N GLN A 515 -27.67 2.69 11.62
CA GLN A 515 -28.46 1.58 12.15
C GLN A 515 -29.74 2.10 12.84
N GLU A 516 -30.81 1.29 12.89
CA GLU A 516 -32.11 1.70 13.45
C GLU A 516 -31.99 2.16 14.91
N ASP A 517 -31.10 1.53 15.67
CA ASP A 517 -30.79 1.80 17.07
C ASP A 517 -29.54 2.70 17.27
N SER A 518 -29.11 3.40 16.21
CA SER A 518 -28.11 4.47 16.29
C SER A 518 -28.63 5.64 17.15
N PRO A 519 -27.85 6.14 18.13
CA PRO A 519 -28.25 7.25 18.99
C PRO A 519 -28.44 8.57 18.22
N LEU A 520 -27.82 8.69 17.04
CA LEU A 520 -27.79 9.91 16.25
C LEU A 520 -29.16 10.30 15.71
N ASN A 521 -29.47 11.60 15.72
CA ASN A 521 -30.68 12.19 15.16
C ASN A 521 -30.44 13.46 14.32
N THR A 522 -29.24 14.05 14.39
CA THR A 522 -28.87 15.29 13.69
C THR A 522 -27.44 15.18 13.15
N LEU A 523 -27.17 15.83 12.01
CA LEU A 523 -25.82 16.05 11.48
C LEU A 523 -25.60 17.55 11.23
N SER A 524 -24.34 17.96 11.18
CA SER A 524 -23.90 19.29 10.73
C SER A 524 -22.73 19.14 9.77
N ALA A 525 -22.71 19.97 8.72
CA ALA A 525 -21.66 20.01 7.71
C ALA A 525 -20.89 21.32 7.84
N PHE A 526 -19.56 21.24 7.88
CA PHE A 526 -18.69 22.40 8.00
C PHE A 526 -18.02 22.73 6.66
N PHE A 527 -17.91 24.04 6.37
CA PHE A 527 -17.28 24.58 5.17
C PHE A 527 -16.54 25.87 5.57
N HIS A 528 -15.25 25.97 5.25
CA HIS A 528 -14.38 27.04 5.73
C HIS A 528 -13.79 27.86 4.57
N ASN A 529 -13.50 29.13 4.86
CA ASN A 529 -12.69 30.00 4.01
C ASN A 529 -11.80 30.86 4.92
N LEU A 530 -10.49 30.77 4.73
CA LEU A 530 -9.50 31.46 5.56
C LEU A 530 -9.29 32.94 5.18
N ASP A 531 -9.61 33.29 3.92
CA ASP A 531 -9.29 34.57 3.32
C ASP A 531 -10.53 35.51 3.25
N ILE A 532 -11.76 34.97 3.39
CA ILE A 532 -13.04 35.71 3.25
C ILE A 532 -14.15 35.12 4.17
N ASP A 533 -14.82 35.96 4.98
CA ASP A 533 -15.97 35.55 5.81
C ASP A 533 -17.23 35.20 4.98
N PHE A 534 -17.89 34.08 5.30
CA PHE A 534 -19.19 33.72 4.73
C PHE A 534 -20.31 34.64 5.23
N ASN A 535 -20.96 35.36 4.31
CA ASN A 535 -22.12 36.19 4.60
C ASN A 535 -23.41 35.50 4.10
N CYS A 536 -24.43 35.43 4.96
CA CYS A 536 -25.73 34.85 4.64
C CYS A 536 -26.76 35.95 4.36
N ASP A 537 -27.43 35.88 3.21
CA ASP A 537 -28.45 36.87 2.85
C ASP A 537 -29.74 36.65 3.68
N GLN A 538 -30.31 37.72 4.23
CA GLN A 538 -31.30 37.64 5.32
C GLN A 538 -32.62 36.98 4.91
N LEU A 539 -32.93 36.88 3.62
CA LEU A 539 -34.13 36.18 3.13
C LEU A 539 -34.03 34.65 3.18
N LEU A 540 -32.82 34.09 3.23
CA LEU A 540 -32.59 32.64 3.13
C LEU A 540 -32.09 32.01 4.44
N CYS A 541 -31.46 32.80 5.32
CA CYS A 541 -31.02 32.30 6.61
C CYS A 541 -32.19 31.95 7.55
N GLY A 542 -32.20 30.72 8.09
CA GLY A 542 -33.19 30.28 9.08
C GLY A 542 -34.50 29.72 8.50
N VAL A 543 -34.62 29.53 7.18
CA VAL A 543 -35.80 28.90 6.55
C VAL A 543 -35.92 27.44 7.02
N LYS A 544 -36.82 27.18 7.98
CA LYS A 544 -37.20 25.83 8.38
C LYS A 544 -38.09 25.19 7.31
N TRP A 545 -37.46 24.48 6.39
CA TRP A 545 -38.12 23.61 5.40
C TRP A 545 -38.92 22.51 6.12
N LYS A 546 -40.19 22.78 6.43
CA LYS A 546 -41.14 21.73 6.82
C LYS A 546 -41.42 20.86 5.61
N GLY A 547 -41.05 19.59 5.67
CA GLY A 547 -41.51 18.59 4.70
C GLY A 547 -43.04 18.53 4.73
N THR A 548 -43.68 19.00 3.67
CA THR A 548 -45.14 18.95 3.50
C THR A 548 -45.55 17.55 3.05
N ALA A 549 -45.92 16.70 4.01
CA ALA A 549 -46.68 15.49 3.71
C ALA A 549 -48.09 15.90 3.25
N ASP A 550 -48.30 15.97 1.93
CA ASP A 550 -49.53 16.46 1.31
C ASP A 550 -50.39 15.29 0.81
N PRO A 551 -51.52 14.95 1.46
CA PRO A 551 -52.29 13.73 1.19
C PRO A 551 -53.27 13.92 0.01
N GLY A 552 -52.75 14.28 -1.18
CA GLY A 552 -53.63 14.69 -2.29
C GLY A 552 -53.02 14.76 -3.70
N ALA A 553 -51.86 14.16 -3.97
CA ALA A 553 -51.28 14.15 -5.32
C ALA A 553 -51.66 12.89 -6.13
N SER A 554 -52.06 13.11 -7.39
CA SER A 554 -52.28 12.08 -8.42
C SER A 554 -51.02 11.21 -8.62
N PRO A 555 -51.16 9.94 -9.07
CA PRO A 555 -50.10 8.95 -8.91
C PRO A 555 -48.77 9.37 -9.53
N LEU A 556 -47.70 9.33 -8.72
CA LEU A 556 -46.35 9.24 -9.24
C LEU A 556 -46.27 8.08 -10.23
N MET A 557 -45.55 8.27 -11.32
CA MET A 557 -45.07 7.15 -12.12
C MET A 557 -44.27 6.22 -11.20
N THR A 558 -44.74 5.00 -11.02
CA THR A 558 -44.02 3.97 -10.28
C THR A 558 -42.75 3.63 -11.06
N LEU A 559 -41.59 3.98 -10.52
CA LEU A 559 -40.29 3.44 -10.94
C LEU A 559 -40.14 1.99 -10.45
N SER A 560 -41.16 1.15 -10.71
CA SER A 560 -41.19 -0.30 -10.46
C SER A 560 -40.54 -1.11 -11.59
N ASP A 561 -40.44 -0.50 -12.76
CA ASP A 561 -40.11 -1.20 -14.01
C ASP A 561 -38.65 -0.99 -14.43
N ALA A 562 -37.85 -0.38 -13.56
CA ALA A 562 -36.41 -0.61 -13.50
C ALA A 562 -36.16 -1.84 -12.61
N HIS A 563 -36.46 -3.05 -13.13
CA HIS A 563 -36.10 -4.28 -12.43
C HIS A 563 -34.58 -4.30 -12.17
N PRO A 564 -34.11 -4.40 -10.91
CA PRO A 564 -32.74 -4.79 -10.66
C PRO A 564 -32.56 -6.19 -11.21
N PHE A 565 -31.64 -6.40 -12.15
CA PHE A 565 -31.28 -7.76 -12.55
C PHE A 565 -30.75 -8.48 -11.31
N PRO A 566 -31.39 -9.57 -10.86
CA PRO A 566 -30.97 -10.24 -9.64
C PRO A 566 -29.57 -10.81 -9.85
N LEU A 567 -28.65 -10.50 -8.91
CA LEU A 567 -27.26 -10.92 -8.97
C LEU A 567 -27.17 -12.43 -9.22
N PRO A 568 -26.33 -12.87 -10.17
CA PRO A 568 -26.27 -14.27 -10.54
C PRO A 568 -25.77 -15.15 -9.39
N THR A 569 -26.23 -16.39 -9.32
CA THR A 569 -25.62 -17.40 -8.45
C THR A 569 -24.41 -17.98 -9.17
N VAL A 570 -23.22 -17.91 -8.56
CA VAL A 570 -21.98 -18.30 -9.23
C VAL A 570 -21.54 -19.67 -8.73
N VAL A 571 -21.15 -20.55 -9.65
CA VAL A 571 -20.52 -21.84 -9.35
C VAL A 571 -19.15 -21.90 -10.01
N ILE A 572 -18.10 -21.98 -9.20
CA ILE A 572 -16.73 -22.18 -9.69
C ILE A 572 -16.41 -23.67 -9.61
N THR A 573 -16.01 -24.26 -10.74
CA THR A 573 -15.61 -25.66 -10.84
C THR A 573 -14.26 -25.79 -11.53
N THR A 574 -13.48 -26.81 -11.16
CA THR A 574 -12.15 -27.06 -11.72
C THR A 574 -11.68 -28.48 -11.36
N LEU A 575 -10.48 -28.88 -11.84
CA LEU A 575 -9.77 -30.07 -11.36
C LEU A 575 -8.85 -29.72 -10.16
N PRO A 576 -8.65 -30.66 -9.20
CA PRO A 576 -7.76 -30.43 -8.07
C PRO A 576 -6.34 -30.02 -8.51
N GLY A 577 -5.83 -28.89 -8.00
CA GLY A 577 -4.51 -28.34 -8.35
C GLY A 577 -4.48 -27.43 -9.59
N PHE A 578 -5.63 -27.07 -10.17
CA PHE A 578 -5.70 -26.10 -11.26
C PHE A 578 -5.62 -24.62 -10.80
N GLY A 579 -5.70 -24.35 -9.50
CA GLY A 579 -5.46 -23.01 -8.93
C GLY A 579 -6.67 -22.07 -8.90
N ALA A 580 -7.89 -22.57 -9.15
CA ALA A 580 -9.13 -21.78 -9.11
C ALA A 580 -9.39 -21.07 -7.77
N GLU A 581 -8.73 -21.48 -6.69
CA GLU A 581 -8.71 -20.79 -5.40
C GLU A 581 -8.29 -19.32 -5.52
N ILE A 582 -7.47 -18.97 -6.51
CA ILE A 582 -7.04 -17.59 -6.79
C ILE A 582 -8.22 -16.65 -7.08
N LEU A 583 -9.32 -17.18 -7.63
CA LEU A 583 -10.53 -16.41 -7.91
C LEU A 583 -11.27 -15.98 -6.63
N LYS A 584 -10.87 -16.44 -5.43
CA LYS A 584 -11.36 -15.89 -4.16
C LYS A 584 -11.25 -14.35 -4.15
N HIS A 585 -10.16 -13.80 -4.67
CA HIS A 585 -9.88 -12.36 -4.63
C HIS A 585 -10.88 -11.50 -5.41
N LEU A 586 -11.61 -12.08 -6.37
CA LEU A 586 -12.70 -11.40 -7.09
C LEU A 586 -14.02 -11.33 -6.29
N PHE A 587 -14.17 -12.14 -5.24
CA PHE A 587 -15.40 -12.30 -4.45
C PHE A 587 -15.17 -12.12 -2.95
N TYR A 588 -14.01 -11.62 -2.54
CA TYR A 588 -13.67 -11.44 -1.13
C TYR A 588 -14.06 -10.04 -0.66
N ASN A 589 -14.75 -9.96 0.48
CA ASN A 589 -15.30 -8.73 1.04
C ASN A 589 -16.18 -7.91 0.07
N SER A 590 -16.89 -8.59 -0.85
CA SER A 590 -17.84 -7.96 -1.78
C SER A 590 -19.20 -7.73 -1.12
N SER A 591 -19.88 -6.62 -1.43
CA SER A 591 -21.30 -6.40 -1.09
C SER A 591 -22.26 -7.33 -1.84
N ASP A 592 -21.82 -7.83 -2.99
CA ASP A 592 -22.65 -8.45 -4.01
C ASP A 592 -22.53 -9.97 -3.98
N PHE A 593 -21.44 -10.50 -3.40
CA PHE A 593 -21.07 -11.90 -3.48
C PHE A 593 -20.45 -12.45 -2.18
N VAL A 594 -21.01 -13.55 -1.69
CA VAL A 594 -20.44 -14.33 -0.58
C VAL A 594 -19.68 -15.56 -1.10
N TYR A 595 -18.36 -15.59 -0.90
CA TYR A 595 -17.49 -16.68 -1.36
C TYR A 595 -17.46 -17.89 -0.41
N ILE A 596 -18.18 -18.95 -0.79
CA ILE A 596 -18.36 -20.18 -0.01
C ILE A 596 -17.49 -21.30 -0.61
N ARG A 597 -16.51 -21.76 0.16
CA ARG A 597 -15.67 -22.93 -0.19
C ARG A 597 -16.39 -24.23 0.20
N VAL A 598 -16.39 -25.22 -0.69
CA VAL A 598 -16.91 -26.56 -0.41
C VAL A 598 -15.93 -27.64 -0.90
N PRO A 599 -15.63 -28.69 -0.11
CA PRO A 599 -16.04 -28.90 1.29
C PRO A 599 -15.15 -28.18 2.33
N THR A 600 -15.63 -28.11 3.58
CA THR A 600 -14.87 -27.74 4.80
C THR A 600 -15.32 -28.64 5.97
N GLU A 601 -14.61 -28.62 7.11
CA GLU A 601 -14.94 -29.41 8.32
C GLU A 601 -16.38 -29.19 8.86
N TYR A 602 -17.02 -28.07 8.49
CA TYR A 602 -18.35 -27.67 8.93
C TYR A 602 -19.37 -27.53 7.78
N LEU A 603 -18.92 -27.45 6.52
CA LEU A 603 -19.76 -27.35 5.34
C LEU A 603 -19.32 -28.40 4.31
N ASP A 604 -19.82 -29.61 4.49
CA ASP A 604 -19.53 -30.76 3.63
C ASP A 604 -20.71 -31.10 2.70
N ILE A 605 -20.46 -31.92 1.70
CA ILE A 605 -21.44 -32.47 0.77
C ILE A 605 -22.22 -33.57 1.50
N PRO A 606 -23.58 -33.59 1.49
CA PRO A 606 -24.35 -34.57 2.27
C PRO A 606 -24.11 -36.04 1.87
N GLU A 607 -23.37 -36.77 2.73
CA GLU A 607 -23.24 -38.23 2.69
C GLU A 607 -24.63 -38.90 2.65
N THR A 608 -25.03 -39.38 1.47
CA THR A 608 -26.38 -39.91 1.24
C THR A 608 -26.35 -41.10 0.27
N GLU A 609 -27.28 -41.20 -0.69
CA GLU A 609 -27.50 -42.42 -1.48
C GLU A 609 -26.38 -42.77 -2.47
N PHE A 610 -25.35 -41.93 -2.58
CA PHE A 610 -24.18 -42.07 -3.45
C PHE A 610 -22.94 -41.58 -2.67
N GLU A 611 -21.91 -42.42 -2.53
CA GLU A 611 -20.64 -42.01 -1.93
C GLU A 611 -19.86 -41.17 -2.95
N PHE A 612 -19.44 -39.98 -2.54
CA PHE A 612 -18.77 -39.00 -3.39
C PHE A 612 -17.27 -39.06 -3.14
N ASP A 613 -16.46 -39.53 -4.10
CA ASP A 613 -15.00 -39.37 -3.97
C ASP A 613 -14.69 -37.87 -4.00
N SER A 614 -14.18 -37.36 -2.87
CA SER A 614 -13.90 -35.95 -2.66
C SER A 614 -12.83 -35.41 -3.61
N LEU A 615 -12.02 -36.28 -4.22
CA LEU A 615 -11.07 -35.92 -5.26
C LEU A 615 -11.72 -35.85 -6.65
N LEU A 616 -12.31 -36.97 -7.12
CA LEU A 616 -12.67 -37.17 -8.53
C LEU A 616 -13.61 -38.37 -8.76
N ASP A 617 -14.65 -38.19 -9.57
CA ASP A 617 -15.48 -39.27 -10.14
C ASP A 617 -15.67 -39.13 -11.67
N ALA A 618 -16.25 -40.16 -12.29
CA ALA A 618 -16.56 -40.20 -13.73
C ALA A 618 -18.07 -40.22 -14.03
N CYS A 619 -18.91 -39.80 -13.08
CA CYS A 619 -20.36 -39.90 -13.10
C CYS A 619 -21.03 -38.60 -13.57
N GLU A 620 -21.74 -38.71 -14.68
CA GLU A 620 -22.47 -37.62 -15.32
C GLU A 620 -23.90 -37.53 -14.75
N TRP A 621 -24.36 -36.32 -14.41
CA TRP A 621 -25.74 -36.07 -13.91
C TRP A 621 -26.47 -35.12 -14.86
N SER A 622 -27.62 -35.57 -15.37
CA SER A 622 -28.40 -34.85 -16.39
C SER A 622 -29.50 -33.95 -15.80
N LYS A 623 -30.05 -33.06 -16.64
CA LYS A 623 -31.29 -32.32 -16.33
C LYS A 623 -32.46 -33.25 -16.01
N ALA A 624 -32.54 -34.40 -16.71
CA ALA A 624 -33.55 -35.41 -16.45
C ALA A 624 -33.39 -36.09 -15.07
N ASP A 625 -32.16 -36.24 -14.54
CA ASP A 625 -31.96 -36.74 -13.18
C ASP A 625 -32.51 -35.76 -12.13
N ALA A 626 -32.35 -34.45 -12.35
CA ALA A 626 -32.94 -33.43 -11.49
C ALA A 626 -34.48 -33.46 -11.54
N GLN A 627 -35.05 -33.41 -12.76
CA GLN A 627 -36.50 -33.39 -13.00
C GLN A 627 -37.22 -34.65 -12.47
N ASN A 628 -36.61 -35.83 -12.61
CA ASN A 628 -37.15 -37.08 -12.05
C ASN A 628 -36.97 -37.18 -10.51
N GLY A 629 -36.38 -36.16 -9.88
CA GLY A 629 -36.18 -36.12 -8.43
C GLY A 629 -35.13 -37.10 -7.92
N ARG A 630 -34.07 -37.34 -8.69
CA ARG A 630 -32.87 -38.08 -8.22
C ARG A 630 -31.99 -37.15 -7.38
N PHE A 631 -31.31 -37.69 -6.38
CA PHE A 631 -30.42 -36.94 -5.47
C PHE A 631 -31.11 -35.77 -4.73
N LYS A 632 -32.37 -35.94 -4.29
CA LYS A 632 -33.18 -34.85 -3.67
C LYS A 632 -32.51 -34.13 -2.50
N VAL A 633 -31.68 -34.82 -1.71
CA VAL A 633 -30.95 -34.19 -0.60
C VAL A 633 -29.91 -33.20 -1.12
N ILE A 634 -29.23 -33.50 -2.23
CA ILE A 634 -28.29 -32.58 -2.90
C ILE A 634 -29.04 -31.41 -3.54
N GLN A 635 -30.22 -31.64 -4.14
CA GLN A 635 -31.08 -30.55 -4.64
C GLN A 635 -31.48 -29.59 -3.51
N GLY A 636 -31.98 -30.12 -2.39
CA GLY A 636 -32.36 -29.33 -1.21
C GLY A 636 -31.19 -28.61 -0.54
N TRP A 637 -29.99 -29.22 -0.54
CA TRP A 637 -28.76 -28.62 -0.04
C TRP A 637 -28.33 -27.42 -0.91
N PHE A 638 -28.34 -27.53 -2.24
CA PHE A 638 -28.11 -26.40 -3.14
C PHE A 638 -29.14 -25.27 -2.93
N HIS A 639 -30.45 -25.58 -2.93
CA HIS A 639 -31.48 -24.55 -2.67
C HIS A 639 -31.32 -23.88 -1.30
N SER A 640 -30.87 -24.62 -0.28
CA SER A 640 -30.62 -24.08 1.06
C SER A 640 -29.40 -23.15 1.09
N LEU A 641 -28.31 -23.51 0.39
CA LEU A 641 -27.10 -22.69 0.27
C LEU A 641 -27.25 -21.44 -0.61
N ILE A 642 -28.24 -21.41 -1.50
CA ILE A 642 -28.40 -20.36 -2.52
C ILE A 642 -29.54 -19.40 -2.18
N HIS A 643 -30.72 -19.92 -1.79
CA HIS A 643 -31.88 -19.08 -1.50
C HIS A 643 -32.06 -18.78 0.00
N ASN A 644 -31.34 -19.50 0.87
CA ASN A 644 -31.47 -19.41 2.33
C ASN A 644 -30.11 -19.37 3.04
N THR A 645 -29.07 -18.84 2.39
CA THR A 645 -27.66 -18.85 2.80
C THR A 645 -27.46 -18.45 4.26
N LYS A 646 -28.13 -17.38 4.72
CA LYS A 646 -28.10 -16.89 6.10
C LYS A 646 -28.55 -17.94 7.11
N LEU A 647 -29.69 -18.58 6.85
CA LEU A 647 -30.27 -19.62 7.70
C LEU A 647 -29.45 -20.92 7.64
N HIS A 648 -28.95 -21.29 6.46
CA HIS A 648 -28.06 -22.45 6.31
C HIS A 648 -26.80 -22.29 7.16
N LEU A 649 -26.10 -21.16 7.02
CA LEU A 649 -24.89 -20.86 7.79
C LEU A 649 -25.17 -20.76 9.30
N GLN A 650 -26.32 -20.22 9.71
CA GLN A 650 -26.72 -20.14 11.12
C GLN A 650 -26.96 -21.53 11.76
N ASN A 651 -27.51 -22.49 11.02
CA ASN A 651 -27.85 -23.82 11.54
C ASN A 651 -26.62 -24.73 11.81
N ILE A 652 -25.43 -24.38 11.32
CA ILE A 652 -24.18 -25.11 11.56
C ILE A 652 -23.81 -25.03 13.07
N GLN A 653 -23.51 -26.16 13.72
CA GLN A 653 -23.03 -26.15 15.12
C GLN A 653 -21.50 -26.12 15.17
N LEU A 654 -20.93 -25.15 15.91
CA LEU A 654 -19.49 -24.90 15.95
C LEU A 654 -18.77 -25.50 17.19
N ASP A 655 -19.49 -25.85 18.26
CA ASP A 655 -18.90 -26.31 19.53
C ASP A 655 -18.38 -27.75 19.51
N GLU A 656 -17.18 -27.96 20.06
CA GLU A 656 -16.56 -29.29 20.27
C GLU A 656 -17.48 -30.27 21.04
N THR A 657 -18.26 -29.74 22.00
CA THR A 657 -19.00 -30.55 22.98
C THR A 657 -20.17 -31.33 22.36
N SER A 658 -20.75 -30.85 21.25
CA SER A 658 -21.89 -31.51 20.58
C SER A 658 -21.45 -32.71 19.74
N ARG A 659 -20.40 -32.58 18.90
CA ARG A 659 -19.91 -33.71 18.08
C ARG A 659 -19.44 -34.88 18.94
N THR A 660 -18.80 -34.64 20.09
CA THR A 660 -18.44 -35.72 21.03
C THR A 660 -19.62 -36.44 21.69
N ARG A 661 -20.79 -35.79 21.82
CA ARG A 661 -22.01 -36.44 22.32
C ARG A 661 -22.69 -37.27 21.24
N LEU A 662 -22.77 -36.77 20.01
CA LEU A 662 -23.31 -37.52 18.87
C LEU A 662 -22.50 -38.81 18.60
N ALA A 663 -21.17 -38.74 18.67
CA ALA A 663 -20.29 -39.92 18.55
C ALA A 663 -20.42 -40.94 19.71
N GLN A 664 -21.12 -40.61 20.80
CA GLN A 664 -21.39 -41.51 21.93
C GLN A 664 -22.85 -42.00 21.99
N GLY A 665 -23.71 -41.61 21.05
CA GLY A 665 -25.11 -42.08 20.96
C GLY A 665 -25.30 -43.50 20.42
N GLY A 666 -24.23 -44.14 19.92
CA GLY A 666 -24.27 -45.46 19.28
C GLY A 666 -24.17 -46.64 20.27
N ASN A 667 -25.31 -47.10 20.79
CA ASN A 667 -25.39 -48.39 21.49
C ASN A 667 -25.22 -49.56 20.50
N LEU A 668 -24.19 -50.40 20.69
CA LEU A 668 -24.10 -51.84 20.37
C LEU A 668 -22.72 -52.38 20.89
N PRO A 669 -22.45 -53.70 20.97
CA PRO A 669 -21.83 -54.25 22.17
C PRO A 669 -20.30 -54.43 22.14
N ARG A 670 -19.75 -54.62 23.35
CA ARG A 670 -18.36 -55.01 23.63
C ARG A 670 -17.91 -56.25 22.84
N ASP A 671 -16.70 -56.22 22.32
CA ASP A 671 -15.78 -57.35 22.48
C ASP A 671 -14.32 -56.90 22.70
N LYS A 672 -13.48 -57.77 23.25
CA LYS A 672 -12.11 -57.50 23.70
C LYS A 672 -11.08 -58.06 22.73
N ARG A 673 -10.16 -57.21 22.23
CA ARG A 673 -8.78 -57.63 21.91
C ARG A 673 -7.79 -56.46 21.96
N LYS A 674 -6.93 -56.44 22.99
CA LYS A 674 -5.73 -55.60 23.01
C LYS A 674 -4.78 -56.06 21.89
N ARG A 675 -4.20 -55.13 21.12
CA ARG A 675 -2.94 -55.36 20.41
C ARG A 675 -2.11 -54.08 20.42
N ASN A 676 -0.89 -54.16 20.94
CA ASN A 676 -0.03 -52.99 21.12
C ASN A 676 0.49 -52.48 19.76
N ARG A 677 0.42 -51.17 19.55
CA ARG A 677 1.29 -50.42 18.62
C ARG A 677 2.00 -49.30 19.40
N ARG A 678 3.17 -48.87 18.91
CA ARG A 678 4.04 -47.90 19.59
C ARG A 678 3.35 -46.55 19.75
N LYS A 679 3.68 -45.82 20.82
CA LYS A 679 3.36 -44.39 20.96
C LYS A 679 4.28 -43.60 20.05
N GLU A 680 3.74 -43.07 18.95
CA GLU A 680 4.22 -41.82 18.34
C GLU A 680 3.48 -40.63 18.98
N PRO A 681 3.92 -39.37 18.80
CA PRO A 681 3.35 -38.21 19.48
C PRO A 681 1.92 -37.87 19.03
N LEU A 682 0.92 -38.48 19.68
CA LEU A 682 -0.51 -38.17 19.50
C LEU A 682 -0.89 -36.73 19.90
N ALA A 683 0.03 -35.95 20.47
CA ALA A 683 -0.16 -34.55 20.81
C ALA A 683 -0.12 -33.63 19.58
N GLU A 684 0.91 -33.73 18.74
CA GLU A 684 1.12 -32.84 17.59
C GLU A 684 0.00 -32.95 16.56
N LYS A 685 -0.40 -34.18 16.21
CA LYS A 685 -1.54 -34.40 15.30
C LYS A 685 -2.88 -33.97 15.90
N LYS A 686 -3.04 -33.94 17.23
CA LYS A 686 -4.23 -33.34 17.86
C LYS A 686 -4.19 -31.81 17.83
N GLY A 687 -3.02 -31.20 18.00
CA GLY A 687 -2.83 -29.76 17.83
C GLY A 687 -3.21 -29.32 16.41
N ILE A 688 -2.59 -29.90 15.39
CA ILE A 688 -2.81 -29.54 13.97
C ILE A 688 -4.28 -29.73 13.55
N VAL A 689 -4.93 -30.82 13.96
CA VAL A 689 -6.36 -31.05 13.66
C VAL A 689 -7.24 -30.04 14.40
N LYS A 690 -6.96 -29.74 15.67
CA LYS A 690 -7.72 -28.72 16.42
C LYS A 690 -7.54 -27.34 15.81
N GLU A 691 -6.32 -26.91 15.49
CA GLU A 691 -6.05 -25.66 14.77
C GLU A 691 -6.76 -25.60 13.41
N SER A 692 -6.92 -26.74 12.71
CA SER A 692 -7.69 -26.80 11.48
C SER A 692 -9.19 -26.57 11.73
N MET A 693 -9.75 -27.24 12.75
CA MET A 693 -11.15 -27.06 13.15
C MET A 693 -11.44 -25.65 13.67
N ASP A 694 -10.57 -25.08 14.50
CA ASP A 694 -10.73 -23.72 15.03
C ASP A 694 -10.68 -22.66 13.89
N ARG A 695 -9.84 -22.86 12.86
CA ARG A 695 -9.80 -22.02 11.65
C ARG A 695 -11.02 -22.17 10.77
N ASP A 696 -11.50 -23.40 10.51
CA ASP A 696 -12.72 -23.60 9.71
C ASP A 696 -13.98 -23.13 10.47
N ALA A 697 -14.00 -23.23 11.80
CA ALA A 697 -15.05 -22.64 12.64
C ALA A 697 -15.05 -21.11 12.53
N GLU A 698 -13.88 -20.47 12.56
CA GLU A 698 -13.76 -19.02 12.36
C GLU A 698 -14.20 -18.59 10.95
N TYR A 699 -13.86 -19.37 9.91
CA TYR A 699 -14.37 -19.12 8.56
C TYR A 699 -15.91 -19.17 8.48
N ILE A 700 -16.58 -20.06 9.23
CA ILE A 700 -18.05 -20.03 9.32
C ILE A 700 -18.56 -18.80 10.10
N ARG A 701 -17.84 -18.32 11.12
CA ARG A 701 -18.17 -17.05 11.81
C ARG A 701 -18.02 -15.84 10.88
N GLU A 702 -16.96 -15.82 10.08
CA GLU A 702 -16.69 -14.82 9.04
C GLU A 702 -17.84 -14.77 8.01
N LEU A 703 -18.24 -15.91 7.45
CA LEU A 703 -19.38 -16.01 6.51
C LEU A 703 -20.69 -15.56 7.15
N ARG A 704 -20.93 -15.88 8.43
CA ARG A 704 -22.13 -15.42 9.17
C ARG A 704 -22.14 -13.91 9.37
N ARG A 705 -21.00 -13.30 9.69
CA ARG A 705 -20.85 -11.84 9.82
C ARG A 705 -21.13 -11.18 8.47
N HIS A 706 -20.50 -11.67 7.41
CA HIS A 706 -20.66 -11.17 6.04
C HIS A 706 -22.11 -11.25 5.55
N VAL A 707 -22.81 -12.38 5.68
CA VAL A 707 -24.24 -12.52 5.29
C VAL A 707 -25.20 -11.87 6.31
N GLY A 708 -24.71 -11.51 7.50
CA GLY A 708 -25.38 -10.62 8.43
C GLY A 708 -25.42 -9.18 7.93
N GLN A 709 -24.26 -8.70 7.46
CA GLN A 709 -23.98 -7.35 6.96
C GLN A 709 -24.57 -7.12 5.56
N TYR A 710 -24.23 -7.98 4.59
CA TYR A 710 -24.65 -7.88 3.20
C TYR A 710 -25.79 -8.85 2.90
N GLN A 711 -27.02 -8.44 3.21
CA GLN A 711 -28.21 -9.32 3.11
C GLN A 711 -28.66 -9.60 1.67
N SER A 712 -28.15 -8.83 0.70
CA SER A 712 -28.37 -8.98 -0.75
C SER A 712 -27.30 -9.79 -1.47
N ALA A 713 -26.23 -10.21 -0.79
CA ALA A 713 -25.09 -10.89 -1.41
C ALA A 713 -25.48 -12.27 -1.97
N SER A 714 -25.19 -12.50 -3.25
CA SER A 714 -25.43 -13.77 -3.93
C SER A 714 -24.37 -14.82 -3.59
N ALA A 715 -24.75 -16.10 -3.59
CA ALA A 715 -23.83 -17.19 -3.27
C ALA A 715 -22.84 -17.46 -4.43
N VAL A 716 -21.54 -17.50 -4.09
CA VAL A 716 -20.46 -17.98 -4.97
C VAL A 716 -19.93 -19.29 -4.41
N LEU A 717 -20.32 -20.41 -5.01
CA LEU A 717 -19.95 -21.75 -4.58
C LEU A 717 -18.66 -22.20 -5.26
N SER A 718 -17.56 -22.24 -4.51
CA SER A 718 -16.26 -22.76 -4.96
C SER A 718 -16.18 -24.26 -4.69
N LEU A 719 -16.48 -25.06 -5.71
CA LEU A 719 -16.59 -26.52 -5.64
C LEU A 719 -15.24 -27.16 -6.00
N ARG A 720 -14.46 -27.54 -4.97
CA ARG A 720 -13.05 -27.95 -5.12
C ARG A 720 -12.82 -29.38 -5.59
N SER A 721 -13.84 -30.22 -5.60
CA SER A 721 -13.75 -31.59 -6.11
C SER A 721 -13.89 -31.62 -7.64
N GLY A 722 -13.05 -32.40 -8.33
CA GLY A 722 -13.10 -32.54 -9.78
C GLY A 722 -14.42 -33.11 -10.30
N SER A 723 -15.14 -33.84 -9.45
CA SER A 723 -16.41 -34.52 -9.74
C SER A 723 -17.55 -33.60 -10.23
N TRP A 724 -17.47 -32.28 -10.01
CA TRP A 724 -18.58 -31.35 -10.29
C TRP A 724 -18.72 -30.93 -11.75
N GLY A 725 -17.64 -30.94 -12.56
CA GLY A 725 -17.71 -30.57 -13.98
C GLY A 725 -18.67 -31.43 -14.80
N LEU A 726 -18.82 -32.71 -14.44
CA LEU A 726 -19.75 -33.66 -15.09
C LEU A 726 -21.22 -33.52 -14.63
N LYS A 727 -21.49 -32.63 -13.68
CA LYS A 727 -22.79 -32.47 -13.00
C LYS A 727 -23.42 -31.11 -13.28
N LEU A 728 -22.78 -30.26 -14.09
CA LEU A 728 -23.26 -28.93 -14.46
C LEU A 728 -24.67 -28.91 -15.08
N PRO A 729 -25.10 -29.86 -15.94
CA PRO A 729 -26.47 -29.87 -16.45
C PRO A 729 -27.52 -30.07 -15.34
N PHE A 730 -27.26 -30.94 -14.37
CA PHE A 730 -28.10 -31.11 -13.18
C PHE A 730 -28.12 -29.84 -12.31
N VAL A 731 -26.95 -29.23 -12.06
CA VAL A 731 -26.84 -27.99 -11.26
C VAL A 731 -27.58 -26.82 -11.93
N GLN A 732 -27.54 -26.73 -13.26
CA GLN A 732 -28.29 -25.75 -14.05
C GLN A 732 -29.81 -25.94 -13.93
N GLU A 733 -30.30 -27.18 -13.83
CA GLU A 733 -31.73 -27.46 -13.64
C GLU A 733 -32.19 -27.13 -12.22
N VAL A 734 -31.35 -27.37 -11.21
CA VAL A 734 -31.65 -27.10 -9.78
C VAL A 734 -31.61 -25.60 -9.48
N ILE A 735 -30.64 -24.85 -10.01
CA ILE A 735 -30.46 -23.42 -9.70
C ILE A 735 -31.31 -22.53 -10.63
N GLY A 736 -31.53 -22.95 -11.89
CA GLY A 736 -32.27 -22.17 -12.86
C GLY A 736 -31.45 -21.05 -13.53
N PRO A 737 -32.10 -20.10 -14.23
CA PRO A 737 -31.46 -19.20 -15.21
C PRO A 737 -30.53 -18.12 -14.60
N SER A 738 -30.53 -17.95 -13.27
CA SER A 738 -29.59 -17.09 -12.56
C SER A 738 -28.17 -17.69 -12.43
N LEU A 739 -27.98 -18.97 -12.77
CA LEU A 739 -26.68 -19.63 -12.69
C LEU A 739 -25.64 -19.00 -13.63
N ARG A 740 -24.43 -18.80 -13.12
CA ARG A 740 -23.21 -18.52 -13.88
C ARG A 740 -22.13 -19.51 -13.45
N VAL A 741 -21.68 -20.36 -14.36
CA VAL A 741 -20.59 -21.31 -14.13
C VAL A 741 -19.27 -20.69 -14.60
N ILE A 742 -18.26 -20.68 -13.74
CA ILE A 742 -16.88 -20.36 -14.11
C ILE A 742 -16.08 -21.66 -14.02
N ASN A 743 -15.66 -22.19 -15.17
CA ASN A 743 -14.82 -23.38 -15.25
C ASN A 743 -13.36 -22.98 -15.48
N VAL A 744 -12.52 -23.14 -14.46
CA VAL A 744 -11.08 -22.86 -14.57
C VAL A 744 -10.39 -24.09 -15.15
N VAL A 745 -9.65 -23.91 -16.24
CA VAL A 745 -8.80 -24.93 -16.88
C VAL A 745 -7.32 -24.55 -16.81
N ARG A 746 -6.43 -25.54 -16.96
CA ARG A 746 -4.98 -25.37 -16.84
C ARG A 746 -4.23 -26.22 -17.86
N ASP A 747 -3.06 -25.78 -18.31
CA ASP A 747 -2.19 -26.52 -19.23
C ASP A 747 -1.82 -27.89 -18.63
N PRO A 748 -2.02 -29.01 -19.34
CA PRO A 748 -1.71 -30.34 -18.81
C PRO A 748 -0.23 -30.51 -18.47
N ARG A 749 0.68 -29.81 -19.17
CA ARG A 749 2.12 -29.86 -18.91
C ARG A 749 2.46 -29.20 -17.57
N ALA A 750 1.83 -28.04 -17.28
CA ALA A 750 1.99 -27.35 -16.00
C ALA A 750 1.36 -28.13 -14.83
N TRP A 751 0.17 -28.70 -15.02
CA TRP A 751 -0.48 -29.49 -13.97
C TRP A 751 0.25 -30.82 -13.68
N ILE A 752 0.72 -31.54 -14.70
CA ILE A 752 1.48 -32.79 -14.51
C ILE A 752 2.87 -32.49 -13.90
N TYR A 753 3.50 -31.37 -14.25
CA TYR A 753 4.70 -30.88 -13.57
C TYR A 753 4.47 -30.70 -12.06
N LEU A 754 3.39 -29.99 -11.70
CA LEU A 754 2.99 -29.76 -10.30
C LEU A 754 2.73 -31.07 -9.54
N MET A 755 2.05 -32.02 -10.17
CA MET A 755 1.68 -33.30 -9.54
C MET A 755 2.86 -34.28 -9.34
N LEU A 756 3.87 -34.27 -10.21
CA LEU A 756 4.96 -35.25 -10.22
C LEU A 756 6.35 -34.71 -9.87
N TYR A 757 6.68 -33.46 -10.23
CA TYR A 757 8.06 -32.93 -10.20
C TYR A 757 8.28 -31.81 -9.17
N ASN A 758 7.24 -31.03 -8.83
CA ASN A 758 7.36 -29.83 -7.98
C ASN A 758 7.64 -30.13 -6.48
N SER A 759 7.60 -31.39 -6.05
CA SER A 759 7.81 -31.78 -4.65
C SER A 759 8.42 -33.18 -4.51
N LYS A 760 9.10 -33.43 -3.39
CA LYS A 760 9.69 -34.73 -3.03
C LYS A 760 9.36 -35.08 -1.57
N PRO A 761 8.57 -36.13 -1.27
CA PRO A 761 7.83 -36.97 -2.23
C PRO A 761 6.79 -36.17 -3.03
N SER A 762 6.42 -36.65 -4.21
CA SER A 762 5.51 -35.96 -5.13
C SER A 762 4.07 -35.91 -4.62
N LEU A 763 3.32 -34.88 -5.03
CA LEU A 763 1.89 -34.75 -4.71
C LEU A 763 1.07 -35.98 -5.14
N TYR A 764 1.38 -36.57 -6.30
CA TYR A 764 0.80 -37.83 -6.76
C TYR A 764 0.89 -38.96 -5.73
N SER A 765 2.03 -39.03 -5.03
CA SER A 765 2.28 -40.00 -3.96
C SER A 765 1.63 -39.58 -2.64
N LEU A 766 1.80 -38.31 -2.24
CA LEU A 766 1.29 -37.75 -0.98
C LEU A 766 -0.25 -37.77 -0.88
N LYS A 767 -0.94 -37.52 -2.00
CA LYS A 767 -2.41 -37.57 -2.11
C LYS A 767 -2.93 -38.96 -2.49
N ASN A 768 -2.06 -39.97 -2.58
CA ASN A 768 -2.42 -41.37 -2.89
C ASN A 768 -3.30 -41.50 -4.16
N ILE A 769 -2.95 -40.73 -5.21
CA ILE A 769 -3.72 -40.63 -6.46
C ILE A 769 -3.99 -42.01 -7.11
N PRO A 770 -3.06 -42.99 -7.10
CA PRO A 770 -3.35 -44.35 -7.58
C PRO A 770 -4.54 -45.02 -6.90
N GLN A 771 -4.75 -44.80 -5.60
CA GLN A 771 -5.88 -45.38 -4.89
C GLN A 771 -7.20 -44.74 -5.32
N HIS A 772 -7.26 -43.40 -5.40
CA HIS A 772 -8.45 -42.69 -5.91
C HIS A 772 -8.80 -43.09 -7.35
N LEU A 773 -7.81 -43.14 -8.24
CA LEU A 773 -7.99 -43.63 -9.62
C LEU A 773 -8.56 -45.06 -9.66
N ALA A 774 -8.19 -45.92 -8.71
CA ALA A 774 -8.73 -47.27 -8.55
C ALA A 774 -10.09 -47.34 -7.81
N LEU A 775 -10.62 -46.22 -7.31
CA LEU A 775 -12.00 -46.10 -6.78
C LEU A 775 -12.99 -45.65 -7.87
N ILE A 776 -12.59 -44.73 -8.78
CA ILE A 776 -13.44 -44.15 -9.85
C ILE A 776 -14.28 -45.20 -10.62
N PHE A 777 -13.76 -46.41 -10.81
CA PHE A 777 -14.38 -47.47 -11.60
C PHE A 777 -14.80 -48.71 -10.78
N LYS A 778 -14.85 -48.64 -9.45
CA LYS A 778 -15.35 -49.75 -8.63
C LYS A 778 -16.88 -49.72 -8.55
N GLU A 779 -17.50 -50.79 -9.04
CA GLU A 779 -18.88 -51.11 -8.71
C GLU A 779 -18.93 -51.72 -7.30
N ASP A 780 -19.20 -50.91 -6.28
CA ASP A 780 -19.53 -51.47 -4.97
C ASP A 780 -20.96 -52.03 -4.97
N SER A 781 -21.14 -53.19 -4.34
CA SER A 781 -22.29 -54.08 -4.60
C SER A 781 -23.59 -53.64 -3.92
N SER A 782 -23.60 -52.52 -3.20
CA SER A 782 -24.74 -52.05 -2.42
C SER A 782 -24.83 -50.52 -2.34
N ARG A 783 -25.91 -49.98 -2.95
CA ARG A 783 -26.35 -48.56 -2.98
C ARG A 783 -25.66 -47.69 -4.06
N GLY A 784 -26.33 -46.62 -4.49
CA GLY A 784 -25.72 -45.55 -5.30
C GLY A 784 -25.36 -45.83 -6.75
N LYS A 785 -26.31 -46.27 -7.60
CA LYS A 785 -26.03 -46.38 -9.05
C LYS A 785 -25.71 -45.00 -9.67
N CYS A 786 -24.48 -44.86 -10.17
CA CYS A 786 -24.10 -43.86 -11.17
C CYS A 786 -25.11 -43.88 -12.35
N ALA A 787 -25.49 -42.71 -12.89
CA ALA A 787 -26.48 -42.64 -13.97
C ALA A 787 -25.91 -43.14 -15.30
N GLY A 788 -24.69 -42.70 -15.61
CA GLY A 788 -23.85 -43.20 -16.69
C GLY A 788 -22.42 -42.70 -16.47
N PHE A 789 -21.44 -43.51 -16.86
CA PHE A 789 -20.04 -43.08 -16.89
C PHE A 789 -19.76 -42.30 -18.18
N ALA A 790 -19.12 -41.14 -18.05
CA ALA A 790 -18.74 -40.31 -19.18
C ALA A 790 -17.84 -41.11 -20.17
N PRO A 791 -18.21 -41.26 -21.45
CA PRO A 791 -17.54 -42.17 -22.39
C PRO A 791 -16.06 -41.85 -22.63
N GLU A 792 -15.62 -40.63 -22.37
CA GLU A 792 -14.24 -40.18 -22.43
C GLU A 792 -13.32 -40.95 -21.46
N PHE A 793 -13.83 -41.35 -20.29
CA PHE A 793 -13.06 -42.05 -19.25
C PHE A 793 -12.71 -43.51 -19.61
N ARG A 794 -13.31 -44.07 -20.68
CA ARG A 794 -13.02 -45.44 -21.15
C ARG A 794 -11.55 -45.68 -21.52
N ALA A 795 -10.83 -44.63 -21.94
CA ALA A 795 -9.41 -44.74 -22.24
C ALA A 795 -8.58 -44.95 -20.95
N LEU A 796 -8.86 -44.15 -19.91
CA LEU A 796 -8.24 -44.25 -18.59
C LEU A 796 -8.53 -45.62 -17.92
N GLN A 797 -9.77 -46.10 -18.00
CA GLN A 797 -10.18 -47.41 -17.47
C GLN A 797 -9.39 -48.58 -18.09
N ARG A 798 -9.06 -48.51 -19.39
CA ARG A 798 -8.22 -49.49 -20.12
C ARG A 798 -6.72 -49.36 -19.83
N LEU A 799 -6.30 -48.26 -19.21
CA LEU A 799 -4.92 -48.03 -18.81
C LEU A 799 -4.72 -48.53 -17.37
N LEU A 800 -5.62 -48.15 -16.44
CA LEU A 800 -5.65 -48.61 -15.04
C LEU A 800 -5.81 -50.13 -14.85
N SER A 801 -6.28 -50.85 -15.86
CA SER A 801 -6.36 -52.32 -15.85
C SER A 801 -5.04 -53.03 -16.22
N ARG A 802 -3.94 -52.28 -16.39
CA ARG A 802 -2.59 -52.79 -16.67
C ARG A 802 -1.75 -52.79 -15.39
N SER A 803 -0.96 -53.86 -15.20
CA SER A 803 -0.18 -54.10 -13.98
C SER A 803 0.91 -53.06 -13.70
N GLU A 804 1.44 -52.43 -14.76
CA GLU A 804 2.32 -51.27 -14.67
C GLU A 804 1.71 -50.15 -15.51
N SER A 805 1.46 -49.01 -14.88
CA SER A 805 0.85 -47.83 -15.50
C SER A 805 1.68 -46.60 -15.18
N ASP A 806 2.26 -45.99 -16.20
CA ASP A 806 3.04 -44.76 -16.09
C ASP A 806 2.19 -43.61 -15.49
N PRO A 807 2.62 -42.96 -14.40
CA PRO A 807 1.94 -41.81 -13.81
C PRO A 807 1.71 -40.65 -14.78
N ILE A 808 2.62 -40.42 -15.74
CA ILE A 808 2.49 -39.34 -16.74
C ILE A 808 1.32 -39.65 -17.67
N LEU A 809 1.29 -40.85 -18.25
CA LEU A 809 0.16 -41.32 -19.07
C LEU A 809 -1.17 -41.37 -18.29
N LEU A 810 -1.16 -41.78 -17.02
CA LEU A 810 -2.37 -41.79 -16.17
C LEU A 810 -2.93 -40.38 -15.98
N LEU A 811 -2.08 -39.41 -15.61
CA LEU A 811 -2.52 -38.03 -15.42
C LEU A 811 -2.92 -37.36 -16.74
N ALA A 812 -2.21 -37.61 -17.84
CA ALA A 812 -2.57 -37.09 -19.17
C ALA A 812 -3.94 -37.63 -19.63
N HIS A 813 -4.21 -38.92 -19.46
CA HIS A 813 -5.52 -39.51 -19.77
C HIS A 813 -6.63 -39.03 -18.82
N LEU A 814 -6.33 -38.76 -17.55
CA LEU A 814 -7.28 -38.18 -16.60
C LEU A 814 -7.65 -36.74 -16.98
N TRP A 815 -6.64 -35.88 -17.23
CA TRP A 815 -6.84 -34.51 -17.69
C TRP A 815 -7.66 -34.49 -18.99
N LEU A 816 -7.29 -35.34 -19.95
CA LEU A 816 -7.98 -35.46 -21.23
C LEU A 816 -9.45 -35.89 -21.04
N ALA A 817 -9.70 -36.96 -20.28
CA ALA A 817 -11.04 -37.51 -20.12
C ALA A 817 -11.98 -36.53 -19.41
N HIS A 818 -11.54 -35.94 -18.30
CA HIS A 818 -12.32 -34.98 -17.54
C HIS A 818 -12.57 -33.69 -18.33
N THR A 819 -11.53 -33.11 -18.93
CA THR A 819 -11.64 -31.83 -19.64
C THR A 819 -12.48 -31.98 -20.91
N ALA A 820 -12.35 -33.10 -21.65
CA ALA A 820 -13.19 -33.39 -22.82
C ALA A 820 -14.66 -33.60 -22.45
N ALA A 821 -14.94 -34.36 -21.39
CA ALA A 821 -16.31 -34.60 -20.92
C ALA A 821 -16.96 -33.32 -20.37
N THR A 822 -16.22 -32.51 -19.61
CA THR A 822 -16.68 -31.19 -19.13
C THR A 822 -17.01 -30.26 -20.31
N LEU A 823 -16.13 -30.20 -21.33
CA LEU A 823 -16.34 -29.46 -22.59
C LEU A 823 -17.46 -30.02 -23.50
N ARG A 824 -18.03 -31.18 -23.18
CA ARG A 824 -19.22 -31.74 -23.81
C ARG A 824 -20.47 -31.32 -23.03
N VAL A 825 -20.53 -31.63 -21.73
CA VAL A 825 -21.72 -31.33 -20.91
C VAL A 825 -21.96 -29.83 -20.72
N SER A 826 -20.89 -29.00 -20.79
CA SER A 826 -21.03 -27.54 -20.81
C SER A 826 -21.66 -27.01 -22.10
N GLY A 827 -21.67 -27.80 -23.18
CA GLY A 827 -22.32 -27.44 -24.45
C GLY A 827 -23.85 -27.48 -24.38
N ASP A 828 -24.42 -28.17 -23.39
CA ASP A 828 -25.86 -28.22 -23.14
C ASP A 828 -26.35 -27.08 -22.20
N LEU A 829 -25.47 -26.15 -21.85
CA LEU A 829 -25.77 -24.97 -21.03
C LEU A 829 -26.07 -23.74 -21.93
N PRO A 830 -26.88 -22.77 -21.46
CA PRO A 830 -27.01 -21.48 -22.12
C PRO A 830 -25.65 -20.77 -22.29
N ALA A 831 -25.43 -20.11 -23.42
CA ALA A 831 -24.15 -19.44 -23.72
C ALA A 831 -23.80 -18.30 -22.73
N ASN A 832 -24.81 -17.72 -22.06
CA ASN A 832 -24.64 -16.74 -21.00
C ASN A 832 -24.54 -17.35 -19.58
N ALA A 833 -24.54 -18.69 -19.44
CA ALA A 833 -24.48 -19.39 -18.17
C ALA A 833 -23.15 -20.12 -17.92
N TYR A 834 -22.22 -20.12 -18.87
CA TYR A 834 -20.92 -20.79 -18.74
C TYR A 834 -19.77 -19.96 -19.33
N LEU A 835 -18.77 -19.67 -18.50
CA LEU A 835 -17.49 -19.07 -18.88
C LEU A 835 -16.36 -20.07 -18.62
N GLN A 836 -15.41 -20.14 -19.56
CA GLN A 836 -14.17 -20.89 -19.40
C GLN A 836 -13.01 -19.92 -19.26
N VAL A 837 -12.17 -20.13 -18.24
CA VAL A 837 -11.02 -19.28 -17.92
C VAL A 837 -9.77 -20.16 -17.83
N ARG A 838 -8.65 -19.74 -18.41
CA ARG A 838 -7.37 -20.45 -18.25
C ARG A 838 -6.63 -19.89 -17.05
N PHE A 839 -6.08 -20.75 -16.20
CA PHE A 839 -5.25 -20.35 -15.08
C PHE A 839 -4.02 -19.53 -15.55
N GLU A 840 -3.49 -19.87 -16.72
CA GLU A 840 -2.40 -19.10 -17.33
C GLU A 840 -2.82 -17.67 -17.69
N ASP A 841 -4.07 -17.41 -18.11
CA ASP A 841 -4.54 -16.06 -18.41
C ASP A 841 -4.73 -15.23 -17.12
N ILE A 842 -5.26 -15.84 -16.06
CA ILE A 842 -5.37 -15.19 -14.74
C ILE A 842 -4.00 -14.66 -14.27
N VAL A 843 -2.91 -15.40 -14.53
CA VAL A 843 -1.57 -15.05 -14.05
C VAL A 843 -0.80 -14.11 -15.01
N HIS A 844 -0.94 -14.25 -16.34
CA HIS A 844 -0.26 -13.36 -17.30
C HIS A 844 -1.04 -12.06 -17.57
N PHE A 845 -2.37 -12.11 -17.50
CA PHE A 845 -3.29 -11.02 -17.85
C PHE A 845 -4.41 -10.88 -16.77
N PRO A 846 -4.05 -10.62 -15.50
CA PRO A 846 -5.01 -10.57 -14.39
C PRO A 846 -6.11 -9.52 -14.58
N GLU A 847 -5.79 -8.39 -15.18
CA GLU A 847 -6.71 -7.27 -15.45
C GLU A 847 -7.78 -7.65 -16.47
N GLU A 848 -7.39 -7.97 -17.72
CA GLU A 848 -8.29 -8.44 -18.79
C GLU A 848 -9.11 -9.67 -18.35
N THR A 849 -8.52 -10.57 -17.57
CA THR A 849 -9.22 -11.76 -17.06
C THR A 849 -10.26 -11.42 -15.99
N ALA A 850 -9.97 -10.48 -15.09
CA ALA A 850 -10.94 -10.00 -14.10
C ALA A 850 -12.10 -9.25 -14.78
N GLU A 851 -11.80 -8.36 -15.72
CA GLU A 851 -12.82 -7.63 -16.51
C GLU A 851 -13.75 -8.59 -17.25
N ASN A 852 -13.20 -9.60 -17.93
CA ASN A 852 -13.98 -10.63 -18.63
C ASN A 852 -14.89 -11.42 -17.68
N ILE A 853 -14.38 -11.84 -16.51
CA ILE A 853 -15.17 -12.55 -15.49
C ILE A 853 -16.32 -11.67 -14.97
N HIS A 854 -16.05 -10.43 -14.59
CA HIS A 854 -17.07 -9.53 -14.02
C HIS A 854 -18.10 -9.10 -15.08
N SER A 855 -17.67 -8.87 -16.33
CA SER A 855 -18.55 -8.61 -17.48
C SER A 855 -19.52 -9.77 -17.73
N PHE A 856 -19.05 -11.02 -17.68
CA PHE A 856 -19.88 -12.23 -17.77
C PHE A 856 -20.89 -12.36 -16.61
N LEU A 857 -20.54 -11.87 -15.42
CA LEU A 857 -21.43 -11.82 -14.26
C LEU A 857 -22.40 -10.61 -14.28
N GLY A 858 -22.17 -9.61 -15.12
CA GLY A 858 -22.99 -8.40 -15.21
C GLY A 858 -22.71 -7.36 -14.11
N VAL A 859 -21.52 -7.40 -13.50
CA VAL A 859 -21.06 -6.46 -12.47
C VAL A 859 -19.77 -5.76 -12.91
N PRO A 860 -19.40 -4.59 -12.34
CA PRO A 860 -18.05 -4.04 -12.50
C PRO A 860 -17.01 -4.85 -11.70
N VAL A 861 -15.73 -4.74 -12.08
CA VAL A 861 -14.61 -5.13 -11.20
C VAL A 861 -14.40 -4.02 -10.17
N THR A 862 -14.22 -4.35 -8.89
CA THR A 862 -13.79 -3.35 -7.90
C THR A 862 -12.27 -3.16 -7.97
N PRO A 863 -11.74 -1.93 -7.83
CA PRO A 863 -10.29 -1.70 -7.80
C PRO A 863 -9.59 -2.57 -6.75
N THR A 864 -10.23 -2.80 -5.60
CA THR A 864 -9.72 -3.66 -4.51
C THR A 864 -9.62 -5.14 -4.92
N ALA A 865 -10.62 -5.68 -5.64
CA ALA A 865 -10.55 -7.05 -6.18
C ALA A 865 -9.47 -7.20 -7.27
N LEU A 866 -9.38 -6.21 -8.17
CA LEU A 866 -8.36 -6.14 -9.22
C LEU A 866 -6.95 -6.07 -8.61
N ASN A 867 -6.72 -5.14 -7.68
CA ASN A 867 -5.44 -4.98 -7.00
C ASN A 867 -5.06 -6.23 -6.19
N GLN A 868 -6.02 -6.88 -5.50
CA GLN A 868 -5.74 -8.15 -4.82
C GLN A 868 -5.35 -9.27 -5.80
N LEU A 869 -6.01 -9.38 -6.96
CA LEU A 869 -5.64 -10.38 -7.96
C LEU A 869 -4.27 -10.06 -8.58
N MET A 870 -4.02 -8.81 -8.97
CA MET A 870 -2.73 -8.36 -9.52
C MET A 870 -1.58 -8.57 -8.51
N PHE A 871 -1.77 -8.22 -7.24
CA PHE A 871 -0.80 -8.49 -6.18
C PHE A 871 -0.53 -10.00 -6.05
N THR A 872 -1.59 -10.81 -6.06
CA THR A 872 -1.54 -12.28 -5.91
C THR A 872 -0.85 -12.97 -7.09
N THR A 873 -0.89 -12.39 -8.30
CA THR A 873 -0.29 -12.98 -9.51
C THR A 873 1.09 -12.43 -9.85
N SER A 874 1.45 -11.24 -9.36
CA SER A 874 2.74 -10.58 -9.61
C SER A 874 3.74 -10.72 -8.46
N THR A 875 3.30 -10.93 -7.22
CA THR A 875 4.20 -11.07 -6.06
C THR A 875 4.43 -12.54 -5.71
N ASN A 876 5.70 -12.92 -5.54
CA ASN A 876 6.11 -14.20 -4.94
C ASN A 876 5.87 -14.20 -3.41
N LEU A 877 4.72 -13.71 -2.96
CA LEU A 877 4.29 -13.63 -1.56
C LEU A 877 3.01 -14.45 -1.32
N TYR A 878 2.20 -14.66 -2.34
CA TYR A 878 1.02 -15.52 -2.26
C TYR A 878 1.35 -16.96 -2.67
N ASN A 879 1.01 -17.90 -1.78
CA ASN A 879 1.25 -19.33 -1.98
C ASN A 879 -0.06 -20.10 -2.18
N LEU A 880 -0.21 -20.78 -3.33
CA LEU A 880 -1.26 -21.79 -3.49
C LEU A 880 -0.82 -23.12 -2.85
N MET A 881 -1.76 -23.79 -2.19
CA MET A 881 -1.56 -25.02 -1.37
C MET A 881 -0.75 -26.15 -2.04
N TYR A 882 -0.70 -26.19 -3.37
CA TYR A 882 -0.04 -27.23 -4.15
C TYR A 882 1.07 -26.73 -5.08
N GLU A 883 1.24 -25.42 -5.19
CA GLU A 883 2.07 -24.79 -6.22
C GLU A 883 3.30 -24.09 -5.64
N GLY A 884 3.15 -23.46 -4.47
CA GLY A 884 4.10 -22.48 -3.97
C GLY A 884 3.74 -21.06 -4.46
N ASP A 885 4.76 -20.21 -4.56
CA ASP A 885 4.66 -18.82 -5.00
C ASP A 885 4.10 -18.70 -6.44
N ILE A 886 3.05 -17.91 -6.64
CA ILE A 886 2.52 -17.64 -7.99
C ILE A 886 3.35 -16.55 -8.68
N SER A 887 3.84 -16.82 -9.89
CA SER A 887 4.31 -15.79 -10.81
C SER A 887 4.35 -16.30 -12.27
N PRO A 888 4.36 -15.42 -13.28
CA PRO A 888 4.53 -15.80 -14.69
C PRO A 888 5.79 -16.64 -14.97
N ALA A 889 6.83 -16.52 -14.14
CA ALA A 889 8.01 -17.38 -14.20
C ALA A 889 7.71 -18.81 -13.68
N ASN A 890 7.15 -18.91 -12.47
CA ASN A 890 6.93 -20.19 -11.79
C ASN A 890 5.93 -21.09 -12.53
N ILE A 891 4.83 -20.54 -13.05
CA ILE A 891 3.82 -21.33 -13.79
C ILE A 891 4.37 -21.94 -15.10
N ASN A 892 5.49 -21.42 -15.59
CA ASN A 892 6.19 -21.88 -16.80
C ASN A 892 7.43 -22.75 -16.50
N ALA A 893 7.75 -23.04 -15.23
CA ALA A 893 8.95 -23.81 -14.83
C ALA A 893 9.05 -25.19 -15.48
N TRP A 894 7.91 -25.81 -15.84
CA TRP A 894 7.85 -27.07 -16.57
C TRP A 894 8.62 -27.05 -17.90
N ARG A 895 8.73 -25.89 -18.55
CA ARG A 895 9.46 -25.72 -19.85
C ARG A 895 10.96 -25.99 -19.73
N GLN A 896 11.52 -25.80 -18.53
CA GLN A 896 12.95 -26.01 -18.24
C GLN A 896 13.19 -27.30 -17.44
N ASN A 897 12.26 -27.67 -16.56
CA ASN A 897 12.46 -28.70 -15.54
C ASN A 897 11.77 -30.04 -15.84
N MET A 898 10.85 -30.13 -16.82
CA MET A 898 10.27 -31.41 -17.26
C MET A 898 11.08 -31.99 -18.43
N PRO A 899 11.38 -33.31 -18.45
CA PRO A 899 12.03 -33.95 -19.59
C PRO A 899 11.24 -33.80 -20.90
N HIS A 900 11.92 -33.51 -22.01
CA HIS A 900 11.27 -33.34 -23.33
C HIS A 900 10.55 -34.61 -23.84
N SER A 901 10.91 -35.80 -23.37
CA SER A 901 10.16 -37.05 -23.61
C SER A 901 8.73 -36.95 -23.05
N ASP A 902 8.62 -36.40 -21.86
CA ASP A 902 7.42 -36.42 -21.04
C ASP A 902 6.47 -35.30 -21.51
N ILE A 903 7.03 -34.14 -21.84
CA ILE A 903 6.31 -33.04 -22.54
C ILE A 903 5.67 -33.57 -23.84
N ARG A 904 6.41 -34.32 -24.67
CA ARG A 904 5.89 -34.91 -25.91
C ARG A 904 4.80 -35.95 -25.65
N LEU A 905 4.96 -36.80 -24.63
CA LEU A 905 3.99 -37.83 -24.25
C LEU A 905 2.66 -37.23 -23.78
N ILE A 906 2.72 -36.12 -23.03
CA ILE A 906 1.56 -35.31 -22.63
C ILE A 906 0.93 -34.66 -23.86
N GLU A 907 1.72 -34.02 -24.73
CA GLU A 907 1.20 -33.39 -25.94
C GLU A 907 0.52 -34.39 -26.87
N ASP A 908 1.16 -35.51 -27.23
CA ASP A 908 0.59 -36.50 -28.14
C ASP A 908 -0.67 -37.18 -27.58
N THR A 909 -0.84 -37.20 -26.25
CA THR A 909 -2.08 -37.62 -25.59
C THR A 909 -3.16 -36.52 -25.65
N CYS A 910 -2.81 -35.27 -25.31
CA CYS A 910 -3.78 -34.21 -25.01
C CYS A 910 -4.04 -33.21 -26.16
N LEU A 911 -3.27 -33.25 -27.26
CA LEU A 911 -3.17 -32.19 -28.29
C LEU A 911 -4.52 -31.69 -28.81
N PHE A 912 -5.48 -32.58 -29.02
CA PHE A 912 -6.79 -32.24 -29.58
C PHE A 912 -7.57 -31.27 -28.66
N VAL A 913 -7.59 -31.55 -27.35
CA VAL A 913 -8.25 -30.70 -26.36
C VAL A 913 -7.38 -29.49 -26.03
N MET A 914 -6.06 -29.64 -25.95
CA MET A 914 -5.13 -28.52 -25.79
C MET A 914 -5.36 -27.43 -26.84
N LYS A 915 -5.48 -27.80 -28.12
CA LYS A 915 -5.78 -26.86 -29.22
C LYS A 915 -7.16 -26.20 -29.08
N ARG A 916 -8.18 -26.93 -28.61
CA ARG A 916 -9.52 -26.37 -28.35
C ARG A 916 -9.52 -25.34 -27.21
N LEU A 917 -8.54 -25.44 -26.30
CA LEU A 917 -8.28 -24.47 -25.22
C LEU A 917 -7.21 -23.42 -25.57
N GLY A 918 -6.79 -23.34 -26.84
CA GLY A 918 -5.78 -22.36 -27.29
C GLY A 918 -4.35 -22.60 -26.78
N TYR A 919 -4.03 -23.79 -26.27
CA TYR A 919 -2.65 -24.18 -25.94
C TYR A 919 -1.92 -24.70 -27.19
N SER A 920 -0.73 -24.15 -27.46
CA SER A 920 0.16 -24.57 -28.54
C SER A 920 1.11 -25.71 -28.13
N ARG A 921 1.65 -26.45 -29.11
CA ARG A 921 2.79 -27.35 -28.88
C ARG A 921 4.02 -26.54 -28.45
N PHE A 922 4.84 -27.13 -27.59
CA PHE A 922 6.09 -26.54 -27.13
C PHE A 922 7.16 -26.63 -28.23
N THR A 923 7.64 -25.46 -28.66
CA THR A 923 8.79 -25.31 -29.56
C THR A 923 9.96 -24.73 -28.77
N ASN A 924 11.10 -25.43 -28.77
CA ASN A 924 12.37 -24.88 -28.30
C ASN A 924 12.86 -23.75 -29.22
#